data_AF-A0A3Q1HTW6-F1
#
_entry.id   AF-A0A3Q1HTW6-F1
#
_cell.length_a   1.000
_cell.length_b   1.000
_cell.length_c   1.000
_cell.angle_alpha   90.00
_cell.angle_beta   90.00
_cell.angle_gamma   90.00
#
_symmetry.space_group_name_H-M   'P 1'
#
loop_
_entity.id
_entity.type
_entity.pdbx_description
1 polymer ?
#
loop_
_entity_poly.entity_id
_entity_poly.type
_entity_poly.pdbx_seq_one_letter_code
_entity_poly.pdbx_strand_id
1 'polypeptide(L)'
;MPLFFRKKKPSEASQKRLENQLCLSKEAGADDILDISSCELSEVPSSVFSICKVLQKKVLILHNNELTSLLPKGCDISTLATLKVLDLHDNKLTSLPEDIGKLVSLQILNVERNLLKDLPDSVWDLKRLQTLHLKGNCLSELPSSVGSLSSLRTLDLSDNNIVQLPKALAYIRTLESFTLDAAMMSYPPPSVCTEGTESIQRFLCAELGEDYCPPSQYLLPVLENESNSSKQKCDCLDGVEETWQNKFNDYEKRKEQKQQEKLAFERHLEEKQKEHAQLLLMNNSRKENMINSVRQEQERLEQGVSLQQKTLEAERQLVLEKVRQAEDNISSRISNMLMDNNRQAKSAEFLQTMEEDRIRIEQLTAITQEETNSLRKREVAVAMQKMLSDSCAMSFLQEASDCRRRNLVSEACRSIENMDRKFDMVLSLQVLDKSKAITQILQEEEMQKAAFQALQLQKDAVHGYIRNQIKLIEAELMQLTKLEIKRRSLDSENLQEILVEQRTALSDLLQHLMKQRDQREQELRQVLVELEHKSESNQQNYWMIQYQRLLDAKPLSLRMQEAGVEKELVNLLCKMSAQHYLPIMAHHRVTTEALRHMTSSDLKKLGITEIGIQRALLNWAQDHQPEGAFKAVPQDEVRETIPTAPSPTSPPFLSNIATIQIPSPPLTPGTPVTPSAPSPVEGPGSSECVVCMETGSQVIFLPCGHVCSCQVCSNALQNCPLCRSTISQRVHLYYS
;
A
#
# COMPACT_ATOMS: atom_id res chain seq x y z
N MET A 1 -41.00 -6.63 37.32
CA MET A 1 -40.52 -5.22 37.40
C MET A 1 -39.73 -4.89 36.16
N PRO A 2 -40.05 -3.82 35.40
CA PRO A 2 -39.23 -3.32 34.31
C PRO A 2 -38.38 -2.12 34.77
N LEU A 3 -37.14 -2.37 35.22
CA LEU A 3 -36.17 -1.31 35.56
C LEU A 3 -35.29 -0.96 34.35
N PHE A 4 -35.90 -0.34 33.33
CA PHE A 4 -35.17 0.31 32.25
C PHE A 4 -35.83 1.63 31.87
N PHE A 5 -35.57 2.67 32.67
CA PHE A 5 -35.71 4.04 32.19
C PHE A 5 -34.73 4.24 31.04
N ARG A 6 -35.22 4.11 29.79
CA ARG A 6 -34.47 4.54 28.61
C ARG A 6 -34.24 6.04 28.75
N LYS A 7 -33.01 6.46 29.08
CA LYS A 7 -32.59 7.86 28.98
C LYS A 7 -32.99 8.37 27.59
N LYS A 8 -33.81 9.42 27.54
CA LYS A 8 -34.25 10.05 26.29
C LYS A 8 -32.98 10.49 25.56
N LYS A 9 -32.73 10.00 24.34
CA LYS A 9 -31.56 10.44 23.59
C LYS A 9 -31.74 11.94 23.26
N PRO A 10 -30.75 12.79 23.56
CA PRO A 10 -30.82 14.21 23.19
C PRO A 10 -30.92 14.35 21.67
N SER A 11 -31.68 15.34 21.22
CA SER A 11 -31.85 15.69 19.81
C SER A 11 -30.50 15.96 19.14
N GLU A 12 -30.38 15.66 17.84
CA GLU A 12 -29.17 15.94 17.06
C GLU A 12 -28.79 17.44 17.12
N ALA A 13 -29.79 18.33 17.17
CA ALA A 13 -29.57 19.77 17.34
C ALA A 13 -28.98 20.13 18.71
N SER A 14 -29.40 19.45 19.78
CA SER A 14 -28.89 19.68 21.14
C SER A 14 -27.47 19.11 21.34
N GLN A 15 -27.17 17.96 20.69
CA GLN A 15 -25.81 17.41 20.65
C GLN A 15 -24.85 18.36 19.91
N LYS A 16 -25.25 18.85 18.72
CA LYS A 16 -24.46 19.84 17.96
C LYS A 16 -24.27 21.16 18.71
N ARG A 17 -25.29 21.64 19.44
CA ARG A 17 -25.16 22.82 20.34
C ARG A 17 -24.13 22.56 21.44
N LEU A 18 -24.20 21.42 22.12
CA LEU A 18 -23.26 21.03 23.17
C LEU A 18 -21.82 20.94 22.65
N GLU A 19 -21.59 20.25 21.54
CA GLU A 19 -20.27 20.11 20.93
C GLU A 19 -19.68 21.46 20.50
N ASN A 20 -20.50 22.33 19.89
CA ASN A 20 -20.09 23.69 19.52
C ASN A 20 -19.68 24.52 20.75
N GLN A 21 -20.51 24.56 21.81
CA GLN A 21 -20.18 25.30 23.04
C GLN A 21 -18.94 24.73 23.76
N LEU A 22 -18.76 23.41 23.75
CA LEU A 22 -17.54 22.77 24.28
C LEU A 22 -16.30 22.98 23.39
N CYS A 23 -16.46 23.37 22.12
CA CYS A 23 -15.37 23.80 21.24
C CYS A 23 -15.02 25.26 21.51
N LEU A 24 -15.98 26.17 21.35
CA LEU A 24 -15.85 27.61 21.57
C LEU A 24 -15.24 27.93 22.94
N SER A 25 -15.68 27.22 23.99
CA SER A 25 -15.16 27.44 25.36
C SER A 25 -13.66 27.19 25.54
N LYS A 26 -13.01 26.44 24.62
CA LYS A 26 -11.56 26.11 24.62
C LYS A 26 -10.70 27.04 23.77
N GLU A 27 -11.31 27.93 22.99
CA GLU A 27 -10.57 28.82 22.09
C GLU A 27 -9.81 29.90 22.87
N ALA A 28 -8.64 30.29 22.35
CA ALA A 28 -7.78 31.28 23.01
C ALA A 28 -8.44 32.67 22.94
N GLY A 29 -8.87 33.19 24.10
CA GLY A 29 -9.65 34.44 24.20
C GLY A 29 -11.15 34.25 24.39
N ALA A 30 -11.65 33.01 24.50
CA ALA A 30 -13.04 32.75 24.82
C ALA A 30 -13.43 33.29 26.21
N ASP A 31 -14.57 33.98 26.28
CA ASP A 31 -15.10 34.65 27.48
C ASP A 31 -15.08 33.76 28.74
N ASP A 32 -15.09 34.39 29.91
CA ASP A 32 -15.18 33.73 31.24
C ASP A 32 -16.46 32.89 31.45
N ILE A 33 -17.33 32.80 30.45
CA ILE A 33 -18.65 32.18 30.45
C ILE A 33 -18.58 30.81 29.77
N LEU A 34 -19.28 29.83 30.34
CA LEU A 34 -19.59 28.55 29.71
C LEU A 34 -21.11 28.36 29.70
N ASP A 35 -21.73 28.55 28.53
CA ASP A 35 -23.16 28.32 28.30
C ASP A 35 -23.40 26.94 27.68
N ILE A 36 -24.06 26.06 28.44
CA ILE A 36 -24.54 24.75 28.02
C ILE A 36 -26.03 24.58 28.39
N SER A 37 -26.76 25.70 28.41
CA SER A 37 -28.22 25.74 28.51
C SER A 37 -28.92 25.09 27.31
N SER A 38 -30.16 24.64 27.49
CA SER A 38 -31.03 24.13 26.42
C SER A 38 -30.39 23.01 25.57
N CYS A 39 -29.62 22.13 26.21
CA CYS A 39 -28.91 21.02 25.57
C CYS A 39 -29.53 19.64 25.87
N GLU A 40 -30.76 19.60 26.43
CA GLU A 40 -31.49 18.38 26.81
C GLU A 40 -30.68 17.43 27.73
N LEU A 41 -29.76 17.97 28.53
CA LEU A 41 -28.81 17.19 29.31
C LEU A 41 -29.49 16.50 30.50
N SER A 42 -29.37 15.18 30.62
CA SER A 42 -29.78 14.44 31.83
C SER A 42 -28.71 14.41 32.92
N GLU A 43 -27.43 14.51 32.53
CA GLU A 43 -26.24 14.54 33.40
C GLU A 43 -25.23 15.52 32.78
N VAL A 44 -24.49 16.28 33.59
CA VAL A 44 -23.45 17.21 33.11
C VAL A 44 -22.24 16.41 32.60
N PRO A 45 -21.66 16.68 31.41
CA PRO A 45 -20.46 15.99 30.97
C PRO A 45 -19.24 16.26 31.87
N SER A 46 -18.44 15.24 32.19
CA SER A 46 -17.21 15.39 33.00
C SER A 46 -16.18 16.35 32.40
N SER A 47 -16.22 16.55 31.08
CA SER A 47 -15.42 17.55 30.36
C SER A 47 -15.70 18.98 30.81
N VAL A 48 -16.93 19.31 31.23
CA VAL A 48 -17.32 20.65 31.73
C VAL A 48 -16.49 21.02 32.96
N PHE A 49 -16.38 20.12 33.93
CA PHE A 49 -15.60 20.32 35.16
C PHE A 49 -14.11 20.50 34.86
N SER A 50 -13.56 19.73 33.91
CA SER A 50 -12.19 19.90 33.43
C SER A 50 -11.97 21.26 32.74
N ILE A 51 -12.91 21.71 31.92
CA ILE A 51 -12.86 23.01 31.23
C ILE A 51 -12.92 24.16 32.24
N CYS A 52 -13.87 24.13 33.18
CA CYS A 52 -13.97 25.14 34.24
C CYS A 52 -12.71 25.22 35.09
N LYS A 53 -12.10 24.07 35.45
CA LYS A 53 -10.86 24.02 36.23
C LYS A 53 -9.63 24.55 35.46
N VAL A 54 -9.45 24.14 34.21
CA VAL A 54 -8.25 24.48 33.42
C VAL A 54 -8.32 25.92 32.89
N LEU A 55 -9.51 26.37 32.46
CA LEU A 55 -9.71 27.69 31.85
C LEU A 55 -10.26 28.73 32.84
N GLN A 56 -10.36 28.37 34.14
CA GLN A 56 -10.79 29.25 35.25
C GLN A 56 -12.08 30.04 34.96
N LYS A 57 -13.06 29.38 34.31
CA LYS A 57 -14.35 30.02 33.98
C LYS A 57 -15.01 30.57 35.24
N LYS A 58 -15.70 31.71 35.09
CA LYS A 58 -16.34 32.47 36.17
C LYS A 58 -17.87 32.38 36.13
N VAL A 59 -18.46 32.01 34.99
CA VAL A 59 -19.91 31.87 34.82
C VAL A 59 -20.21 30.51 34.19
N LEU A 60 -21.10 29.73 34.80
CA LEU A 60 -21.57 28.46 34.27
C LEU A 60 -23.09 28.49 34.17
N ILE A 61 -23.60 28.35 32.95
CA ILE A 61 -25.02 28.42 32.61
C ILE A 61 -25.49 27.05 32.13
N LEU A 62 -26.41 26.45 32.87
CA LEU A 62 -26.91 25.08 32.73
C LEU A 62 -28.45 25.01 32.69
N HIS A 63 -29.11 26.16 32.55
CA HIS A 63 -30.57 26.25 32.64
C HIS A 63 -31.31 25.55 31.48
N ASN A 64 -32.61 25.27 31.68
CA ASN A 64 -33.50 24.65 30.71
C ASN A 64 -32.94 23.30 30.19
N ASN A 65 -32.62 22.41 31.13
CA ASN A 65 -32.09 21.06 30.89
C ASN A 65 -32.90 20.01 31.69
N GLU A 66 -32.48 18.75 31.62
CA GLU A 66 -33.17 17.60 32.21
C GLU A 66 -32.39 17.01 33.41
N LEU A 67 -31.59 17.85 34.09
CA LEU A 67 -30.64 17.42 35.12
C LEU A 67 -31.36 17.02 36.41
N THR A 68 -31.05 15.83 36.91
CA THR A 68 -31.53 15.33 38.22
C THR A 68 -30.52 15.54 39.36
N SER A 69 -29.25 15.70 39.03
CA SER A 69 -28.16 16.00 39.95
C SER A 69 -27.07 16.84 39.27
N LEU A 70 -26.47 17.79 40.00
CA LEU A 70 -25.39 18.64 39.47
C LEU A 70 -24.08 17.88 39.22
N LEU A 71 -23.73 16.93 40.09
CA LEU A 71 -22.46 16.19 40.02
C LEU A 71 -22.64 14.80 39.38
N PRO A 72 -21.91 14.51 38.28
CA PRO A 72 -21.75 13.14 37.80
C PRO A 72 -20.97 12.27 38.78
N LYS A 73 -21.17 10.96 38.70
CA LYS A 73 -20.45 9.98 39.54
C LYS A 73 -18.93 10.12 39.36
N GLY A 74 -18.22 10.46 40.44
CA GLY A 74 -16.77 10.62 40.46
C GLY A 74 -16.24 12.02 40.11
N CYS A 75 -17.11 13.03 39.93
CA CYS A 75 -16.70 14.44 39.82
C CYS A 75 -16.81 15.16 41.17
N ASP A 76 -15.88 16.08 41.44
CA ASP A 76 -15.78 16.81 42.71
C ASP A 76 -16.09 18.31 42.48
N ILE A 77 -17.02 18.87 43.26
CA ILE A 77 -17.50 20.26 43.10
C ILE A 77 -16.38 21.29 43.31
N SER A 78 -15.34 20.91 44.06
CA SER A 78 -14.11 21.70 44.28
C SER A 78 -13.44 22.16 42.97
N THR A 79 -13.69 21.46 41.86
CA THR A 79 -13.20 21.84 40.51
C THR A 79 -13.80 23.14 39.97
N LEU A 80 -14.92 23.62 40.53
CA LEU A 80 -15.64 24.81 40.09
C LEU A 80 -15.39 26.05 40.99
N ALA A 81 -14.44 26.00 41.92
CA ALA A 81 -14.23 27.04 42.95
C ALA A 81 -13.94 28.47 42.44
N THR A 82 -13.64 28.66 41.14
CA THR A 82 -13.49 29.96 40.48
C THR A 82 -14.80 30.60 40.03
N LEU A 83 -15.92 29.85 40.03
CA LEU A 83 -17.22 30.36 39.60
C LEU A 83 -17.72 31.49 40.51
N LYS A 84 -18.21 32.55 39.86
CA LYS A 84 -18.98 33.65 40.45
C LYS A 84 -20.48 33.51 40.19
N VAL A 85 -20.87 32.90 39.07
CA VAL A 85 -22.27 32.72 38.69
C VAL A 85 -22.51 31.26 38.32
N LEU A 86 -23.50 30.65 38.95
CA LEU A 86 -24.00 29.31 38.64
C LEU A 86 -25.50 29.40 38.41
N ASP A 87 -25.92 29.14 37.18
CA ASP A 87 -27.33 29.18 36.79
C ASP A 87 -27.82 27.79 36.38
N LEU A 88 -28.81 27.29 37.12
CA LEU A 88 -29.39 25.95 37.05
C LEU A 88 -30.93 25.99 36.92
N HIS A 89 -31.53 27.14 36.59
CA HIS A 89 -32.99 27.24 36.53
C HIS A 89 -33.63 26.31 35.48
N ASP A 90 -34.92 25.99 35.64
CA ASP A 90 -35.66 25.08 34.76
C ASP A 90 -34.91 23.74 34.55
N ASN A 91 -34.78 22.98 35.64
CA ASN A 91 -34.18 21.65 35.68
C ASN A 91 -35.00 20.73 36.60
N LYS A 92 -34.52 19.52 36.87
CA LYS A 92 -35.21 18.50 37.70
C LYS A 92 -34.37 18.10 38.92
N LEU A 93 -33.55 19.01 39.43
CA LEU A 93 -32.68 18.76 40.58
C LEU A 93 -33.52 18.49 41.83
N THR A 94 -33.26 17.38 42.51
CA THR A 94 -33.94 17.02 43.76
C THR A 94 -33.16 17.40 45.01
N SER A 95 -31.84 17.59 44.88
CA SER A 95 -30.95 18.13 45.91
C SER A 95 -29.74 18.82 45.27
N LEU A 96 -29.07 19.68 46.03
CA LEU A 96 -27.75 20.22 45.70
C LEU A 96 -26.64 19.37 46.36
N PRO A 97 -25.39 19.45 45.91
CA PRO A 97 -24.29 18.71 46.55
C PRO A 97 -23.97 19.22 47.95
N GLU A 98 -23.73 18.31 48.89
CA GLU A 98 -23.32 18.62 50.28
C GLU A 98 -22.07 19.51 50.38
N ASP A 99 -21.21 19.48 49.36
CA ASP A 99 -19.96 20.25 49.29
C ASP A 99 -20.09 21.61 48.57
N ILE A 100 -21.30 22.07 48.24
CA ILE A 100 -21.50 23.31 47.44
C ILE A 100 -20.86 24.56 48.08
N GLY A 101 -20.73 24.62 49.41
CA GLY A 101 -20.01 25.67 50.13
C GLY A 101 -18.53 25.83 49.75
N LYS A 102 -17.91 24.84 49.09
CA LYS A 102 -16.54 24.95 48.54
C LYS A 102 -16.43 25.99 47.41
N LEU A 103 -17.54 26.47 46.86
CA LEU A 103 -17.58 27.52 45.82
C LEU A 103 -17.39 28.93 46.42
N VAL A 104 -16.27 29.16 47.12
CA VAL A 104 -15.96 30.40 47.87
C VAL A 104 -15.95 31.69 47.05
N SER A 105 -15.98 31.60 45.72
CA SER A 105 -16.05 32.75 44.80
C SER A 105 -17.47 33.10 44.34
N LEU A 106 -18.47 32.27 44.68
CA LEU A 106 -19.83 32.37 44.14
C LEU A 106 -20.55 33.63 44.66
N GLN A 107 -21.17 34.36 43.74
CA GLN A 107 -21.92 35.61 43.94
C GLN A 107 -23.38 35.46 43.54
N ILE A 108 -23.69 34.64 42.54
CA ILE A 108 -25.05 34.38 42.07
C ILE A 108 -25.26 32.87 41.98
N LEU A 109 -26.29 32.39 42.69
CA LEU A 109 -26.80 31.02 42.59
C LEU A 109 -28.28 31.08 42.19
N ASN A 110 -28.58 30.67 40.96
CA ASN A 110 -29.94 30.52 40.47
C ASN A 110 -30.27 29.03 40.36
N VAL A 111 -31.29 28.59 41.11
CA VAL A 111 -31.82 27.22 41.10
C VAL A 111 -33.36 27.23 41.04
N GLU A 112 -33.94 28.26 40.43
CA GLU A 112 -35.39 28.38 40.24
C GLU A 112 -35.97 27.19 39.46
N ARG A 113 -37.27 26.90 39.63
CA ARG A 113 -38.03 25.90 38.85
C ARG A 113 -37.33 24.54 38.84
N ASN A 114 -37.07 24.02 40.04
CA ASN A 114 -36.46 22.72 40.29
C ASN A 114 -37.33 21.93 41.30
N LEU A 115 -36.84 20.78 41.78
CA LEU A 115 -37.57 19.88 42.69
C LEU A 115 -36.86 19.77 44.05
N LEU A 116 -36.15 20.82 44.46
CA LEU A 116 -35.40 20.85 45.72
C LEU A 116 -36.37 20.83 46.91
N LYS A 117 -36.17 19.88 47.83
CA LYS A 117 -36.92 19.79 49.09
C LYS A 117 -36.21 20.48 50.25
N ASP A 118 -34.89 20.38 50.25
CA ASP A 118 -34.00 20.92 51.28
C ASP A 118 -32.74 21.48 50.59
N LEU A 119 -32.01 22.34 51.29
CA LEU A 119 -30.70 22.84 50.88
C LEU A 119 -29.62 22.30 51.83
N PRO A 120 -28.47 21.83 51.32
CA PRO A 120 -27.40 21.33 52.18
C PRO A 120 -26.77 22.46 53.00
N ASP A 121 -26.33 22.15 54.22
CA ASP A 121 -25.85 23.14 55.19
C ASP A 121 -24.71 24.03 54.65
N SER A 122 -23.87 23.50 53.76
CA SER A 122 -22.75 24.25 53.18
C SER A 122 -23.17 25.38 52.21
N VAL A 123 -24.44 25.46 51.76
CA VAL A 123 -24.95 26.64 51.02
C VAL A 123 -24.76 27.91 51.85
N TRP A 124 -24.93 27.81 53.17
CA TRP A 124 -24.88 28.95 54.11
C TRP A 124 -23.46 29.44 54.42
N ASP A 125 -22.44 28.70 53.97
CA ASP A 125 -21.02 29.08 54.06
C ASP A 125 -20.56 30.02 52.94
N LEU A 126 -21.38 30.24 51.90
CA LEU A 126 -21.05 31.06 50.73
C LEU A 126 -21.02 32.56 51.05
N LYS A 127 -20.00 33.03 51.77
CA LYS A 127 -19.89 34.41 52.28
C LYS A 127 -19.88 35.51 51.22
N ARG A 128 -19.65 35.18 49.95
CA ARG A 128 -19.68 36.11 48.81
C ARG A 128 -20.99 36.11 48.02
N LEU A 129 -21.95 35.26 48.38
CA LEU A 129 -23.24 35.15 47.69
C LEU A 129 -24.04 36.45 47.88
N GLN A 130 -24.43 37.05 46.76
CA GLN A 130 -25.20 38.29 46.67
C GLN A 130 -26.64 38.01 46.22
N THR A 131 -26.83 37.01 45.36
CA THR A 131 -28.13 36.66 44.79
C THR A 131 -28.38 35.17 44.94
N LEU A 132 -29.48 34.81 45.60
CA LEU A 132 -29.96 33.44 45.75
C LEU A 132 -31.42 33.35 45.30
N HIS A 133 -31.66 32.71 44.16
CA HIS A 133 -33.02 32.48 43.67
C HIS A 133 -33.40 31.01 43.84
N LEU A 134 -34.47 30.77 44.60
CA LEU A 134 -35.00 29.45 44.96
C LEU A 134 -36.46 29.29 44.51
N LYS A 135 -36.97 30.22 43.69
CA LYS A 135 -38.37 30.27 43.27
C LYS A 135 -38.85 28.95 42.64
N GLY A 136 -40.06 28.50 42.94
CA GLY A 136 -40.64 27.34 42.25
C GLY A 136 -39.92 26.03 42.60
N ASN A 137 -39.66 25.81 43.89
CA ASN A 137 -39.11 24.58 44.44
C ASN A 137 -40.09 23.97 45.46
N CYS A 138 -39.67 22.94 46.19
CA CYS A 138 -40.49 22.23 47.18
C CYS A 138 -40.02 22.46 48.62
N LEU A 139 -39.30 23.55 48.91
CA LEU A 139 -38.72 23.82 50.22
C LEU A 139 -39.81 23.98 51.29
N SER A 140 -39.69 23.28 52.42
CA SER A 140 -40.65 23.35 53.54
C SER A 140 -40.22 24.27 54.68
N GLU A 141 -38.91 24.39 54.91
CA GLU A 141 -38.34 25.25 55.94
C GLU A 141 -37.02 25.88 55.49
N LEU A 142 -36.57 26.89 56.25
CA LEU A 142 -35.30 27.57 56.02
C LEU A 142 -34.51 27.55 57.33
N PRO A 143 -33.31 26.93 57.38
CA PRO A 143 -32.58 26.75 58.63
C PRO A 143 -32.03 28.07 59.17
N SER A 144 -31.80 28.14 60.48
CA SER A 144 -31.19 29.31 61.14
C SER A 144 -29.81 29.68 60.57
N SER A 145 -29.11 28.71 59.97
CA SER A 145 -27.85 28.90 59.25
C SER A 145 -27.91 29.99 58.17
N VAL A 146 -29.08 30.32 57.60
CA VAL A 146 -29.23 31.34 56.55
C VAL A 146 -28.68 32.72 56.93
N GLY A 147 -28.73 33.09 58.21
CA GLY A 147 -28.16 34.35 58.73
C GLY A 147 -26.64 34.48 58.52
N SER A 148 -25.96 33.39 58.14
CA SER A 148 -24.53 33.33 57.88
C SER A 148 -24.11 33.91 56.52
N LEU A 149 -25.06 34.25 55.65
CA LEU A 149 -24.83 34.83 54.30
C LEU A 149 -24.67 36.36 54.34
N SER A 150 -23.55 36.82 54.89
CA SER A 150 -23.27 38.24 55.17
C SER A 150 -23.24 39.22 53.98
N SER A 151 -23.28 38.74 52.73
CA SER A 151 -23.27 39.57 51.51
C SER A 151 -24.55 39.47 50.66
N LEU A 152 -25.57 38.76 51.15
CA LEU A 152 -26.79 38.49 50.39
C LEU A 152 -27.66 39.75 50.25
N ARG A 153 -27.94 40.14 49.01
CA ARG A 153 -28.76 41.29 48.63
C ARG A 153 -30.14 40.90 48.13
N THR A 154 -30.22 39.80 47.38
CA THR A 154 -31.46 39.32 46.76
C THR A 154 -31.71 37.88 47.16
N LEU A 155 -32.90 37.62 47.73
CA LEU A 155 -33.38 36.29 48.08
C LEU A 155 -34.80 36.12 47.53
N ASP A 156 -35.02 35.12 46.67
CA ASP A 156 -36.37 34.77 46.19
C ASP A 156 -36.76 33.36 46.67
N LEU A 157 -37.81 33.30 47.49
CA LEU A 157 -38.42 32.08 48.04
C LEU A 157 -39.86 31.86 47.52
N SER A 158 -40.35 32.66 46.56
CA SER A 158 -41.71 32.51 46.02
C SER A 158 -41.97 31.15 45.36
N ASP A 159 -43.23 30.75 45.23
CA ASP A 159 -43.64 29.42 44.76
C ASP A 159 -42.92 28.26 45.51
N ASN A 160 -42.96 28.26 46.86
CA ASN A 160 -42.43 27.20 47.73
C ASN A 160 -43.44 26.83 48.84
N ASN A 161 -43.11 25.81 49.67
CA ASN A 161 -43.96 25.34 50.78
C ASN A 161 -43.52 25.91 52.15
N ILE A 162 -42.83 27.05 52.18
CA ILE A 162 -42.29 27.65 53.41
C ILE A 162 -43.41 28.37 54.18
N VAL A 163 -43.64 27.96 55.43
CA VAL A 163 -44.70 28.50 56.30
C VAL A 163 -44.15 29.33 57.46
N GLN A 164 -42.84 29.23 57.74
CA GLN A 164 -42.15 29.97 58.81
C GLN A 164 -40.75 30.41 58.37
N LEU A 165 -40.36 31.64 58.71
CA LEU A 165 -38.99 32.13 58.55
C LEU A 165 -38.19 32.07 59.85
N PRO A 166 -36.89 31.70 59.80
CA PRO A 166 -36.02 31.76 60.97
C PRO A 166 -35.71 33.22 61.34
N LYS A 167 -35.71 33.52 62.65
CA LYS A 167 -35.30 34.85 63.18
C LYS A 167 -33.91 35.29 62.67
N ALA A 168 -33.02 34.33 62.41
CA ALA A 168 -31.66 34.55 61.93
C ALA A 168 -31.55 35.32 60.59
N LEU A 169 -32.62 35.45 59.79
CA LEU A 169 -32.62 36.32 58.60
C LEU A 169 -32.35 37.81 58.94
N ALA A 170 -32.60 38.24 60.19
CA ALA A 170 -32.26 39.58 60.66
C ALA A 170 -30.74 39.86 60.68
N TYR A 171 -29.89 38.83 60.72
CA TYR A 171 -28.43 39.01 60.65
C TYR A 171 -27.94 39.40 59.24
N ILE A 172 -28.78 39.24 58.21
CA ILE A 172 -28.46 39.63 56.83
C ILE A 172 -28.74 41.12 56.62
N ARG A 173 -27.84 41.97 57.12
CA ARG A 173 -27.96 43.44 57.04
C ARG A 173 -27.80 44.03 55.62
N THR A 174 -27.46 43.20 54.64
CA THR A 174 -27.21 43.57 53.24
C THR A 174 -28.42 43.33 52.31
N LEU A 175 -29.54 42.82 52.82
CA LEU A 175 -30.69 42.38 52.03
C LEU A 175 -31.49 43.56 51.46
N GLU A 176 -31.42 43.75 50.14
CA GLU A 176 -32.12 44.80 49.37
C GLU A 176 -33.49 44.32 48.86
N SER A 177 -33.60 43.05 48.46
CA SER A 177 -34.81 42.45 47.89
C SER A 177 -35.09 41.07 48.50
N PHE A 178 -36.32 40.88 49.01
CA PHE A 178 -36.79 39.61 49.54
C PHE A 178 -38.21 39.33 49.08
N THR A 179 -38.41 38.23 48.34
CA THR A 179 -39.71 37.84 47.79
C THR A 179 -40.14 36.47 48.31
N LEU A 180 -41.40 36.36 48.73
CA LEU A 180 -42.03 35.17 49.31
C LEU A 180 -43.55 35.22 49.17
N ASP A 181 -44.22 34.09 49.37
CA ASP A 181 -45.67 33.98 49.23
C ASP A 181 -46.38 34.39 50.54
N ALA A 182 -46.63 35.69 50.69
CA ALA A 182 -47.16 36.28 51.94
C ALA A 182 -48.43 35.60 52.48
N ALA A 183 -49.27 35.03 51.60
CA ALA A 183 -50.50 34.33 51.97
C ALA A 183 -50.29 32.95 52.63
N MET A 184 -49.13 32.31 52.43
CA MET A 184 -48.80 31.00 53.02
C MET A 184 -48.09 31.11 54.37
N MET A 185 -47.65 32.31 54.76
CA MET A 185 -46.84 32.52 55.96
C MET A 185 -47.66 32.47 57.24
N SER A 186 -47.20 31.69 58.21
CA SER A 186 -47.66 31.77 59.61
C SER A 186 -46.78 32.67 60.49
N TYR A 187 -45.49 32.76 60.15
CA TYR A 187 -44.51 33.58 60.86
C TYR A 187 -43.41 34.07 59.89
N PRO A 188 -43.21 35.39 59.69
CA PRO A 188 -44.02 36.52 60.16
C PRO A 188 -45.49 36.45 59.69
N PRO A 189 -46.41 37.19 60.33
CA PRO A 189 -47.82 37.20 59.92
C PRO A 189 -47.99 37.80 58.50
N PRO A 190 -48.98 37.36 57.71
CA PRO A 190 -49.17 37.79 56.32
C PRO A 190 -49.19 39.30 56.10
N SER A 191 -49.72 40.07 57.05
CA SER A 191 -49.75 41.55 56.98
C SER A 191 -48.37 42.19 56.90
N VAL A 192 -47.40 41.67 57.66
CA VAL A 192 -46.00 42.13 57.61
C VAL A 192 -45.36 41.71 56.28
N CYS A 193 -45.66 40.50 55.81
CA CYS A 193 -45.14 39.99 54.54
C CYS A 193 -45.65 40.77 53.32
N THR A 194 -46.89 41.28 53.34
CA THR A 194 -47.44 42.10 52.25
C THR A 194 -46.84 43.51 52.13
N GLU A 195 -46.21 44.02 53.19
CA GLU A 195 -45.54 45.34 53.17
C GLU A 195 -44.13 45.30 52.56
N GLY A 196 -43.58 44.11 52.30
CA GLY A 196 -42.31 43.89 51.59
C GLY A 196 -41.08 43.77 52.49
N THR A 197 -39.90 43.71 51.86
CA THR A 197 -38.59 43.41 52.46
C THR A 197 -38.32 44.17 53.76
N GLU A 198 -38.61 45.48 53.78
CA GLU A 198 -38.24 46.37 54.87
C GLU A 198 -39.06 46.10 56.15
N SER A 199 -40.38 45.87 56.01
CA SER A 199 -41.25 45.52 57.14
C SER A 199 -40.92 44.13 57.69
N ILE A 200 -40.61 43.16 56.82
CA ILE A 200 -40.18 41.82 57.23
C ILE A 200 -38.88 41.91 58.05
N GLN A 201 -37.87 42.63 57.56
CA GLN A 201 -36.60 42.81 58.26
C GLN A 201 -36.76 43.57 59.59
N ARG A 202 -37.57 44.65 59.63
CA ARG A 202 -37.89 45.35 60.89
C ARG A 202 -38.54 44.41 61.92
N PHE A 203 -39.52 43.61 61.51
CA PHE A 203 -40.21 42.67 62.38
C PHE A 203 -39.24 41.63 62.97
N LEU A 204 -38.37 41.05 62.13
CA LEU A 204 -37.39 40.04 62.56
C LEU A 204 -36.29 40.63 63.45
N CYS A 205 -35.88 41.89 63.23
CA CYS A 205 -34.94 42.60 64.11
C CYS A 205 -35.56 42.89 65.48
N ALA A 206 -36.80 43.39 65.51
CA ALA A 206 -37.54 43.65 66.76
C ALA A 206 -37.76 42.36 67.59
N GLU A 207 -38.05 41.24 66.94
CA GLU A 207 -38.17 39.90 67.55
C GLU A 207 -36.85 39.33 68.12
N LEU A 208 -35.72 40.00 67.90
CA LEU A 208 -34.41 39.71 68.48
C LEU A 208 -33.89 40.81 69.42
N GLY A 209 -34.58 41.94 69.54
CA GLY A 209 -34.12 43.09 70.32
C GLY A 209 -33.04 43.93 69.64
N GLU A 210 -32.93 43.84 68.31
CA GLU A 210 -31.94 44.52 67.48
C GLU A 210 -32.57 45.68 66.70
N ASP A 211 -31.84 46.79 66.52
CA ASP A 211 -32.29 47.89 65.66
C ASP A 211 -32.19 47.49 64.17
N TYR A 212 -33.15 47.96 63.36
CA TYR A 212 -33.11 47.80 61.90
C TYR A 212 -32.36 48.97 61.23
N CYS A 213 -31.32 48.64 60.47
CA CYS A 213 -30.55 49.57 59.66
C CYS A 213 -30.69 49.22 58.17
N PRO A 214 -31.01 50.18 57.28
CA PRO A 214 -31.19 49.91 55.86
C PRO A 214 -29.85 49.56 55.16
N PRO A 215 -29.85 48.74 54.08
CA PRO A 215 -28.63 48.29 53.41
C PRO A 215 -27.69 49.41 52.93
N SER A 216 -28.23 50.61 52.67
CA SER A 216 -27.48 51.79 52.26
C SER A 216 -26.45 52.28 53.28
N GLN A 217 -26.59 51.97 54.58
CA GLN A 217 -25.59 52.30 55.60
C GLN A 217 -24.41 51.31 55.62
N TYR A 218 -24.60 50.05 55.23
CA TYR A 218 -23.54 49.03 55.25
C TYR A 218 -22.67 49.01 53.98
N LEU A 219 -23.04 49.76 52.94
CA LEU A 219 -22.27 49.85 51.69
C LEU A 219 -21.00 50.73 51.81
N LEU A 220 -20.90 51.59 52.83
CA LEU A 220 -19.84 52.61 52.95
C LEU A 220 -18.50 52.15 53.58
N PRO A 221 -18.43 51.20 54.55
CA PRO A 221 -17.15 50.86 55.20
C PRO A 221 -16.14 50.06 54.36
N VAL A 222 -16.43 49.75 53.09
CA VAL A 222 -15.59 48.85 52.25
C VAL A 222 -14.89 49.59 51.10
N LEU A 223 -15.20 50.87 50.86
CA LEU A 223 -14.62 51.66 49.75
C LEU A 223 -14.02 53.02 50.16
N GLU A 224 -14.11 53.42 51.42
CA GLU A 224 -13.55 54.71 51.88
C GLU A 224 -12.19 54.54 52.55
N ASN A 225 -11.14 54.51 51.72
CA ASN A 225 -9.81 54.85 52.17
C ASN A 225 -9.08 55.61 51.04
N GLU A 226 -9.44 56.89 50.84
CA GLU A 226 -8.55 58.00 50.47
C GLU A 226 -9.34 59.35 50.36
N SER A 227 -8.64 60.46 50.62
CA SER A 227 -8.97 61.82 50.11
C SER A 227 -10.15 62.63 50.68
N ASN A 228 -10.03 62.99 51.96
CA ASN A 228 -9.99 64.39 52.45
C ASN A 228 -10.62 65.56 51.62
N SER A 229 -11.51 66.30 52.29
CA SER A 229 -11.40 67.76 52.61
C SER A 229 -12.43 68.78 52.06
N SER A 230 -12.75 69.73 52.94
CA SER A 230 -13.39 71.06 52.71
C SER A 230 -14.91 71.06 52.43
N LYS A 231 -15.81 71.42 53.37
CA LYS A 231 -16.07 72.76 54.01
C LYS A 231 -16.32 73.88 52.96
N GLN A 232 -17.31 74.78 53.07
CA GLN A 232 -18.09 75.24 54.24
C GLN A 232 -19.35 76.05 53.83
N LYS A 233 -20.35 76.16 54.74
CA LYS A 233 -21.32 77.26 55.05
C LYS A 233 -21.80 78.25 53.94
N CYS A 234 -23.07 78.70 53.83
CA CYS A 234 -24.24 78.85 54.73
C CYS A 234 -24.18 79.98 55.80
N ASP A 235 -24.98 81.06 55.60
CA ASP A 235 -25.61 81.97 56.60
C ASP A 235 -26.67 82.83 55.83
N CYS A 236 -27.97 82.80 56.15
CA CYS A 236 -28.79 83.59 57.10
C CYS A 236 -29.17 85.02 56.63
N LEU A 237 -30.46 85.29 56.37
CA LEU A 237 -31.44 86.09 57.18
C LEU A 237 -31.15 87.62 57.18
N ASP A 238 -32.11 88.55 57.14
CA ASP A 238 -33.54 88.49 57.45
C ASP A 238 -34.35 89.58 56.72
N GLY A 239 -35.69 89.57 56.84
CA GLY A 239 -36.54 90.66 56.37
C GLY A 239 -38.00 90.24 56.14
N VAL A 240 -38.92 90.76 56.95
CA VAL A 240 -40.35 90.42 56.94
C VAL A 240 -41.20 91.65 57.24
N GLU A 241 -41.79 92.25 56.20
CA GLU A 241 -43.24 92.55 56.12
C GLU A 241 -43.63 93.06 54.72
N GLU A 242 -42.86 93.98 54.12
CA GLU A 242 -42.99 94.33 52.69
C GLU A 242 -42.64 93.13 51.77
N THR A 243 -41.98 92.14 52.35
CA THR A 243 -41.57 90.92 51.66
C THR A 243 -42.68 89.91 51.42
N TRP A 244 -43.88 89.97 52.01
CA TRP A 244 -44.88 88.91 51.72
C TRP A 244 -45.52 89.06 50.34
N GLN A 245 -45.90 90.28 49.91
CA GLN A 245 -46.33 90.52 48.53
C GLN A 245 -45.21 90.26 47.52
N ASN A 246 -43.99 90.73 47.80
CA ASN A 246 -42.86 90.52 46.89
C ASN A 246 -42.37 89.06 46.90
N LYS A 247 -42.35 88.35 48.04
CA LYS A 247 -42.08 86.89 48.09
C LYS A 247 -43.21 86.10 47.46
N PHE A 248 -44.46 86.54 47.48
CA PHE A 248 -45.56 85.86 46.77
C PHE A 248 -45.43 86.01 45.25
N ASN A 249 -45.15 87.23 44.76
CA ASN A 249 -44.88 87.45 43.33
C ASN A 249 -43.56 86.81 42.87
N ASP A 250 -42.51 86.82 43.69
CA ASP A 250 -41.28 86.06 43.44
C ASP A 250 -41.52 84.55 43.54
N TYR A 251 -42.42 84.08 44.40
CA TYR A 251 -42.76 82.66 44.49
C TYR A 251 -43.53 82.21 43.26
N GLU A 252 -44.50 82.99 42.78
CA GLU A 252 -45.20 82.76 41.51
C GLU A 252 -44.21 82.79 40.34
N LYS A 253 -43.35 83.82 40.22
CA LYS A 253 -42.29 83.87 39.19
C LYS A 253 -41.29 82.72 39.29
N ARG A 254 -40.85 82.33 40.49
CA ARG A 254 -39.93 81.19 40.69
C ARG A 254 -40.63 79.86 40.45
N LYS A 255 -41.95 79.76 40.64
CA LYS A 255 -42.78 78.60 40.33
C LYS A 255 -42.99 78.47 38.82
N GLU A 256 -43.31 79.55 38.13
CA GLU A 256 -43.35 79.61 36.66
C GLU A 256 -41.97 79.32 36.05
N GLN A 257 -40.90 79.94 36.58
CA GLN A 257 -39.53 79.68 36.15
C GLN A 257 -39.14 78.22 36.38
N LYS A 258 -39.40 77.64 37.56
CA LYS A 258 -39.18 76.20 37.81
C LYS A 258 -40.02 75.31 36.91
N GLN A 259 -41.22 75.74 36.52
CA GLN A 259 -42.07 75.03 35.58
C GLN A 259 -41.54 75.11 34.14
N GLN A 260 -40.98 76.26 33.73
CA GLN A 260 -40.27 76.41 32.46
C GLN A 260 -38.94 75.64 32.43
N GLU A 261 -38.17 75.66 33.53
CA GLU A 261 -36.94 74.87 33.71
C GLU A 261 -37.26 73.37 33.69
N LYS A 262 -38.36 72.94 34.32
CA LYS A 262 -38.88 71.57 34.22
C LYS A 262 -39.22 71.20 32.78
N LEU A 263 -40.00 72.03 32.07
CA LEU A 263 -40.37 71.79 30.67
C LEU A 263 -39.16 71.85 29.71
N ALA A 264 -38.12 72.61 30.04
CA ALA A 264 -36.86 72.62 29.31
C ALA A 264 -36.04 71.35 29.57
N PHE A 265 -35.98 70.90 30.83
CA PHE A 265 -35.34 69.65 31.22
C PHE A 265 -36.04 68.41 30.62
N GLU A 266 -37.37 68.38 30.63
CA GLU A 266 -38.17 67.31 30.01
C GLU A 266 -37.92 67.24 28.50
N ARG A 267 -37.91 68.38 27.79
CA ARG A 267 -37.55 68.43 26.35
C ARG A 267 -36.11 67.98 26.08
N HIS A 268 -35.14 68.43 26.88
CA HIS A 268 -33.75 68.00 26.73
C HIS A 268 -33.58 66.50 27.03
N LEU A 269 -34.32 65.95 28.00
CA LEU A 269 -34.33 64.52 28.30
C LEU A 269 -34.93 63.73 27.12
N GLU A 270 -36.03 64.20 26.52
CA GLU A 270 -36.58 63.60 25.30
C GLU A 270 -35.62 63.66 24.11
N GLU A 271 -34.92 64.78 23.91
CA GLU A 271 -33.91 64.91 22.85
C GLU A 271 -32.75 63.93 23.07
N LYS A 272 -32.23 63.80 24.30
CA LYS A 272 -31.19 62.82 24.64
C LYS A 272 -31.68 61.38 24.50
N GLN A 273 -32.95 61.10 24.82
CA GLN A 273 -33.55 59.78 24.58
C GLN A 273 -33.68 59.48 23.07
N LYS A 274 -34.08 60.46 22.25
CA LYS A 274 -34.15 60.34 20.78
C LYS A 274 -32.75 60.12 20.17
N GLU A 275 -31.75 60.89 20.58
CA GLU A 275 -30.34 60.68 20.18
C GLU A 275 -29.86 59.27 20.57
N HIS A 276 -30.10 58.83 21.81
CA HIS A 276 -29.68 57.51 22.28
C HIS A 276 -30.38 56.37 21.52
N ALA A 277 -31.68 56.49 21.26
CA ALA A 277 -32.44 55.53 20.45
C ALA A 277 -31.92 55.49 18.99
N GLN A 278 -31.58 56.63 18.40
CA GLN A 278 -31.02 56.71 17.05
C GLN A 278 -29.62 56.07 16.98
N LEU A 279 -28.78 56.27 18.00
CA LEU A 279 -27.47 55.61 18.12
C LEU A 279 -27.60 54.10 18.30
N LEU A 280 -28.57 53.63 19.12
CA LEU A 280 -28.90 52.21 19.26
C LEU A 280 -29.34 51.59 17.92
N LEU A 281 -30.21 52.25 17.17
CA LEU A 281 -30.64 51.80 15.84
C LEU A 281 -29.46 51.74 14.85
N MET A 282 -28.60 52.74 14.82
CA MET A 282 -27.39 52.71 13.99
C MET A 282 -26.41 51.61 14.40
N ASN A 283 -26.23 51.36 15.70
CA ASN A 283 -25.37 50.30 16.20
C ASN A 283 -25.94 48.91 15.87
N ASN A 284 -27.25 48.71 16.07
CA ASN A 284 -27.94 47.48 15.69
C ASN A 284 -27.83 47.21 14.18
N SER A 285 -28.08 48.22 13.33
CA SER A 285 -27.91 48.08 11.87
C SER A 285 -26.47 47.75 11.47
N ARG A 286 -25.46 48.39 12.10
CA ARG A 286 -24.05 48.03 11.88
C ARG A 286 -23.75 46.59 12.31
N LYS A 287 -24.26 46.16 13.47
CA LYS A 287 -24.10 44.80 14.00
C LYS A 287 -24.75 43.76 13.07
N GLU A 288 -25.97 44.01 12.60
CA GLU A 288 -26.65 43.16 11.61
C GLU A 288 -25.87 43.05 10.30
N ASN A 289 -25.35 44.17 9.79
CA ASN A 289 -24.51 44.17 8.58
C ASN A 289 -23.22 43.35 8.78
N MET A 290 -22.55 43.46 9.93
CA MET A 290 -21.38 42.62 10.24
C MET A 290 -21.75 41.14 10.35
N ILE A 291 -22.84 40.80 11.05
CA ILE A 291 -23.31 39.41 11.18
C ILE A 291 -23.63 38.81 9.81
N ASN A 292 -24.32 39.56 8.94
CA ASN A 292 -24.62 39.13 7.58
C ASN A 292 -23.36 38.93 6.74
N SER A 293 -22.35 39.81 6.87
CA SER A 293 -21.07 39.66 6.18
C SER A 293 -20.27 38.45 6.68
N VAL A 294 -20.22 38.20 7.99
CA VAL A 294 -19.57 37.02 8.58
C VAL A 294 -20.29 35.74 8.14
N ARG A 295 -21.63 35.74 8.10
CA ARG A 295 -22.42 34.61 7.60
C ARG A 295 -22.13 34.30 6.13
N GLN A 296 -22.04 35.30 5.27
CA GLN A 296 -21.71 35.13 3.85
C GLN A 296 -20.30 34.56 3.66
N GLU A 297 -19.32 35.01 4.44
CA GLU A 297 -17.97 34.43 4.42
C GLU A 297 -17.94 32.99 4.97
N GLN A 298 -18.71 32.69 6.02
CA GLN A 298 -18.84 31.33 6.52
C GLN A 298 -19.47 30.39 5.48
N GLU A 299 -20.59 30.79 4.85
CA GLU A 299 -21.21 30.02 3.77
C GLU A 299 -20.25 29.82 2.57
N ARG A 300 -19.44 30.83 2.23
CA ARG A 300 -18.41 30.75 1.19
C ARG A 300 -17.31 29.75 1.55
N LEU A 301 -16.84 29.75 2.81
CA LEU A 301 -15.83 28.81 3.30
C LEU A 301 -16.38 27.38 3.37
N GLU A 302 -17.60 27.18 3.87
CA GLU A 302 -18.27 25.87 3.92
C GLU A 302 -18.48 25.28 2.52
N GLN A 303 -18.89 26.11 1.55
CA GLN A 303 -18.96 25.71 0.13
C GLN A 303 -17.58 25.35 -0.44
N GLY A 304 -16.54 26.13 -0.11
CA GLY A 304 -15.16 25.86 -0.52
C GLY A 304 -14.63 24.53 0.02
N VAL A 305 -14.83 24.26 1.32
CA VAL A 305 -14.47 23.00 1.96
C VAL A 305 -15.26 21.83 1.38
N SER A 306 -16.57 21.97 1.17
CA SER A 306 -17.39 20.92 0.54
C SER A 306 -16.96 20.62 -0.89
N LEU A 307 -16.59 21.63 -1.67
CA LEU A 307 -16.06 21.44 -3.03
C LEU A 307 -14.71 20.74 -3.00
N GLN A 308 -13.79 21.17 -2.14
CA GLN A 308 -12.46 20.54 -2.02
C GLN A 308 -12.57 19.08 -1.53
N GLN A 309 -13.47 18.79 -0.60
CA GLN A 309 -13.75 17.42 -0.16
C GLN A 309 -14.28 16.56 -1.32
N LYS A 310 -15.23 17.05 -2.12
CA LYS A 310 -15.73 16.33 -3.31
C LYS A 310 -14.64 16.07 -4.34
N THR A 311 -13.73 17.02 -4.56
CA THR A 311 -12.58 16.84 -5.45
C THR A 311 -11.65 15.74 -4.94
N LEU A 312 -11.29 15.77 -3.64
CA LEU A 312 -10.44 14.74 -3.02
C LEU A 312 -11.11 13.36 -3.01
N GLU A 313 -12.43 13.28 -2.80
CA GLU A 313 -13.20 12.04 -2.89
C GLU A 313 -13.22 11.48 -4.32
N ALA A 314 -13.39 12.35 -5.34
CA ALA A 314 -13.32 11.95 -6.74
C ALA A 314 -11.91 11.48 -7.15
N GLU A 315 -10.85 12.16 -6.67
CA GLU A 315 -9.46 11.73 -6.87
C GLU A 315 -9.19 10.37 -6.20
N ARG A 316 -9.67 10.15 -4.96
CA ARG A 316 -9.57 8.87 -4.26
C ARG A 316 -10.29 7.76 -5.03
N GLN A 317 -11.49 8.01 -5.54
CA GLN A 317 -12.23 7.05 -6.38
C GLN A 317 -11.47 6.72 -7.68
N LEU A 318 -10.90 7.72 -8.35
CA LEU A 318 -10.09 7.51 -9.56
C LEU A 318 -8.83 6.68 -9.28
N VAL A 319 -8.19 6.87 -8.13
CA VAL A 319 -7.04 6.04 -7.71
C VAL A 319 -7.47 4.62 -7.39
N LEU A 320 -8.59 4.42 -6.69
CA LEU A 320 -9.15 3.09 -6.39
C LEU A 320 -9.51 2.32 -7.66
N GLU A 321 -10.12 2.96 -8.65
CA GLU A 321 -10.45 2.35 -9.94
C GLU A 321 -9.17 1.88 -10.68
N LYS A 322 -8.13 2.73 -10.72
CA LYS A 322 -6.83 2.38 -11.31
C LYS A 322 -6.13 1.23 -10.58
N VAL A 323 -6.29 1.14 -9.25
CA VAL A 323 -5.77 0.03 -8.46
C VAL A 323 -6.54 -1.26 -8.79
N ARG A 324 -7.88 -1.24 -8.81
CA ARG A 324 -8.70 -2.40 -9.18
C ARG A 324 -8.36 -2.91 -10.58
N GLN A 325 -8.25 -2.02 -11.57
CA GLN A 325 -7.86 -2.41 -12.93
C GLN A 325 -6.46 -3.05 -12.99
N ALA A 326 -5.51 -2.59 -12.16
CA ALA A 326 -4.19 -3.21 -12.06
C ALA A 326 -4.26 -4.61 -11.41
N GLU A 327 -5.11 -4.80 -10.40
CA GLU A 327 -5.34 -6.10 -9.75
C GLU A 327 -6.02 -7.10 -10.70
N ASP A 328 -7.06 -6.70 -11.43
CA ASP A 328 -7.74 -7.55 -12.43
C ASP A 328 -6.76 -8.00 -13.54
N ASN A 329 -5.87 -7.10 -13.97
CA ASN A 329 -4.81 -7.38 -14.93
C ASN A 329 -3.70 -8.29 -14.37
N ILE A 330 -3.47 -8.34 -13.06
CA ILE A 330 -2.53 -9.28 -12.44
C ILE A 330 -3.23 -10.62 -12.20
N SER A 331 -4.43 -10.62 -11.64
CA SER A 331 -5.27 -11.81 -11.40
C SER A 331 -5.45 -12.67 -12.66
N SER A 332 -5.73 -12.02 -13.80
CA SER A 332 -5.83 -12.69 -15.11
C SER A 332 -4.49 -13.26 -15.58
N ARG A 333 -3.36 -12.55 -15.40
CA ARG A 333 -2.01 -13.06 -15.68
C ARG A 333 -1.65 -14.26 -14.81
N ILE A 334 -1.92 -14.20 -13.51
CA ILE A 334 -1.71 -15.31 -12.56
C ILE A 334 -2.55 -16.53 -12.96
N SER A 335 -3.83 -16.33 -13.27
CA SER A 335 -4.72 -17.40 -13.73
C SER A 335 -4.20 -18.07 -15.00
N ASN A 336 -3.72 -17.29 -15.97
CA ASN A 336 -3.11 -17.82 -17.20
C ASN A 336 -1.81 -18.61 -16.92
N MET A 337 -0.92 -18.10 -16.07
CA MET A 337 0.31 -18.81 -15.67
C MET A 337 0.00 -20.15 -14.98
N LEU A 338 -1.01 -20.19 -14.10
CA LEU A 338 -1.46 -21.44 -13.45
C LEU A 338 -2.05 -22.43 -14.46
N MET A 339 -2.84 -21.96 -15.44
CA MET A 339 -3.37 -22.81 -16.51
C MET A 339 -2.28 -23.36 -17.42
N ASP A 340 -1.30 -22.53 -17.81
CA ASP A 340 -0.21 -22.95 -18.69
C ASP A 340 0.77 -23.89 -17.97
N ASN A 341 1.06 -23.67 -16.69
CA ASN A 341 1.83 -24.63 -15.89
C ASN A 341 1.14 -26.01 -15.82
N ASN A 342 -0.18 -26.04 -15.59
CA ASN A 342 -0.95 -27.29 -15.52
C ASN A 342 -1.06 -27.98 -16.90
N ARG A 343 -1.07 -27.23 -18.01
CA ARG A 343 -0.91 -27.79 -19.36
C ARG A 343 0.47 -28.40 -19.56
N GLN A 344 1.53 -27.70 -19.12
CA GLN A 344 2.90 -28.17 -19.29
C GLN A 344 3.27 -29.36 -18.41
N ALA A 345 2.70 -29.48 -17.20
CA ALA A 345 2.86 -30.68 -16.38
C ALA A 345 2.47 -31.96 -17.17
N LYS A 346 1.36 -31.88 -17.93
CA LYS A 346 0.86 -32.97 -18.79
C LYS A 346 1.70 -33.19 -20.05
N SER A 347 2.25 -32.13 -20.62
CA SER A 347 3.17 -32.22 -21.76
C SER A 347 4.53 -32.82 -21.35
N ALA A 348 5.04 -32.46 -20.17
CA ALA A 348 6.26 -33.02 -19.59
C ALA A 348 6.10 -34.52 -19.25
N GLU A 349 4.98 -34.92 -18.64
CA GLU A 349 4.62 -36.32 -18.38
C GLU A 349 4.59 -37.16 -19.68
N PHE A 350 4.04 -36.59 -20.75
CA PHE A 350 4.04 -37.23 -22.08
C PHE A 350 5.45 -37.35 -22.68
N LEU A 351 6.28 -36.28 -22.61
CA LEU A 351 7.66 -36.30 -23.10
C LEU A 351 8.54 -37.27 -22.29
N GLN A 352 8.35 -37.35 -20.98
CA GLN A 352 9.03 -38.32 -20.13
C GLN A 352 8.68 -39.76 -20.53
N THR A 353 7.39 -40.05 -20.76
CA THR A 353 6.94 -41.37 -21.25
C THR A 353 7.61 -41.74 -22.58
N MET A 354 7.71 -40.78 -23.51
CA MET A 354 8.39 -40.98 -24.80
C MET A 354 9.90 -41.25 -24.66
N GLU A 355 10.58 -40.57 -23.72
CA GLU A 355 12.00 -40.80 -23.45
C GLU A 355 12.25 -42.14 -22.75
N GLU A 356 11.38 -42.55 -21.82
CA GLU A 356 11.42 -43.90 -21.22
C GLU A 356 11.27 -45.00 -22.28
N ASP A 357 10.37 -44.84 -23.24
CA ASP A 357 10.24 -45.77 -24.37
C ASP A 357 11.45 -45.72 -25.32
N ARG A 358 12.04 -44.53 -25.55
CA ARG A 358 13.29 -44.38 -26.32
C ARG A 358 14.44 -45.15 -25.66
N ILE A 359 14.59 -45.02 -24.34
CA ILE A 359 15.61 -45.72 -23.54
C ILE A 359 15.37 -47.24 -23.56
N ARG A 360 14.12 -47.70 -23.43
CA ARG A 360 13.77 -49.14 -23.58
C ARG A 360 14.19 -49.68 -24.94
N ILE A 361 13.90 -48.94 -26.02
CA ILE A 361 14.28 -49.33 -27.38
C ILE A 361 15.81 -49.35 -27.53
N GLU A 362 16.54 -48.34 -27.02
CA GLU A 362 18.01 -48.34 -27.04
C GLU A 362 18.60 -49.54 -26.31
N GLN A 363 18.10 -49.88 -25.11
CA GLN A 363 18.55 -51.06 -24.36
C GLN A 363 18.34 -52.36 -25.15
N LEU A 364 17.18 -52.54 -25.79
CA LEU A 364 16.91 -53.69 -26.66
C LEU A 364 17.86 -53.74 -27.88
N THR A 365 18.15 -52.60 -28.51
CA THR A 365 19.12 -52.54 -29.61
C THR A 365 20.56 -52.81 -29.16
N ALA A 366 20.94 -52.36 -27.95
CA ALA A 366 22.27 -52.61 -27.39
C ALA A 366 22.49 -54.11 -27.12
N ILE A 367 21.50 -54.79 -26.52
CA ILE A 367 21.55 -56.24 -26.25
C ILE A 367 21.73 -57.02 -27.57
N THR A 368 20.90 -56.76 -28.58
CA THR A 368 21.01 -57.44 -29.89
C THR A 368 22.32 -57.13 -30.62
N GLN A 369 22.88 -55.92 -30.45
CA GLN A 369 24.17 -55.56 -31.02
C GLN A 369 25.36 -56.18 -30.26
N GLU A 370 25.24 -56.39 -28.95
CA GLU A 370 26.24 -57.14 -28.17
C GLU A 370 26.22 -58.63 -28.50
N GLU A 371 25.05 -59.25 -28.63
CA GLU A 371 24.90 -60.64 -29.06
C GLU A 371 25.51 -60.89 -30.45
N THR A 372 25.19 -60.04 -31.42
CA THR A 372 25.76 -60.17 -32.79
C THR A 372 27.27 -59.92 -32.82
N ASN A 373 27.80 -59.01 -32.00
CA ASN A 373 29.24 -58.83 -31.83
C ASN A 373 29.91 -60.04 -31.13
N SER A 374 29.24 -60.66 -30.16
CA SER A 374 29.72 -61.86 -29.46
C SER A 374 29.81 -63.07 -30.40
N LEU A 375 28.79 -63.27 -31.24
CA LEU A 375 28.81 -64.27 -32.32
C LEU A 375 29.97 -64.02 -33.29
N ARG A 376 30.12 -62.78 -33.79
CA ARG A 376 31.21 -62.42 -34.71
C ARG A 376 32.60 -62.60 -34.07
N LYS A 377 32.77 -62.26 -32.79
CA LYS A 377 34.02 -62.52 -32.03
C LYS A 377 34.32 -64.02 -31.95
N ARG A 378 33.31 -64.87 -31.73
CA ARG A 378 33.46 -66.33 -31.69
C ARG A 378 33.86 -66.90 -33.06
N GLU A 379 33.24 -66.42 -34.14
CA GLU A 379 33.62 -66.79 -35.52
C GLU A 379 35.07 -66.38 -35.84
N VAL A 380 35.46 -65.14 -35.52
CA VAL A 380 36.84 -64.66 -35.70
C VAL A 380 37.82 -65.45 -34.85
N ALA A 381 37.48 -65.79 -33.60
CA ALA A 381 38.35 -66.60 -32.74
C ALA A 381 38.56 -68.02 -33.31
N VAL A 382 37.53 -68.66 -33.87
CA VAL A 382 37.65 -69.96 -34.55
C VAL A 382 38.50 -69.85 -35.81
N ALA A 383 38.32 -68.79 -36.61
CA ALA A 383 39.15 -68.53 -37.79
C ALA A 383 40.62 -68.26 -37.42
N MET A 384 40.88 -67.47 -36.37
CA MET A 384 42.22 -67.22 -35.83
C MET A 384 42.84 -68.50 -35.27
N GLN A 385 42.10 -69.34 -34.55
CA GLN A 385 42.60 -70.62 -34.05
C GLN A 385 43.05 -71.52 -35.19
N LYS A 386 42.30 -71.56 -36.30
CA LYS A 386 42.68 -72.30 -37.52
C LYS A 386 43.93 -71.71 -38.17
N MET A 387 43.99 -70.39 -38.36
CA MET A 387 45.20 -69.74 -38.90
C MET A 387 46.42 -69.92 -37.98
N LEU A 388 46.23 -69.98 -36.67
CA LEU A 388 47.29 -70.24 -35.70
C LEU A 388 47.74 -71.69 -35.70
N SER A 389 46.86 -72.68 -35.93
CA SER A 389 47.29 -74.06 -36.16
C SER A 389 48.06 -74.20 -37.47
N ASP A 390 47.61 -73.55 -38.54
CA ASP A 390 48.28 -73.55 -39.85
C ASP A 390 49.65 -72.82 -39.75
N SER A 391 49.69 -71.68 -39.05
CA SER A 391 50.92 -70.92 -38.78
C SER A 391 51.86 -71.64 -37.81
N CYS A 392 51.36 -72.40 -36.84
CA CYS A 392 52.18 -73.22 -35.97
C CYS A 392 52.82 -74.38 -36.76
N ALA A 393 52.08 -75.02 -37.68
CA ALA A 393 52.64 -76.00 -38.61
C ALA A 393 53.74 -75.38 -39.50
N MET A 394 53.55 -74.15 -40.00
CA MET A 394 54.60 -73.41 -40.71
C MET A 394 55.77 -72.99 -39.80
N SER A 395 55.49 -72.65 -38.54
CA SER A 395 56.50 -72.26 -37.55
C SER A 395 57.39 -73.43 -37.16
N PHE A 396 56.87 -74.65 -37.04
CA PHE A 396 57.71 -75.85 -36.88
C PHE A 396 58.66 -76.07 -38.08
N LEU A 397 58.22 -75.76 -39.31
CA LEU A 397 59.09 -75.78 -40.50
C LEU A 397 60.13 -74.65 -40.49
N GLN A 398 59.79 -73.49 -39.92
CA GLN A 398 60.69 -72.33 -39.84
C GLN A 398 61.63 -72.35 -38.62
N GLU A 399 61.26 -72.94 -37.49
CA GLU A 399 62.19 -73.14 -36.37
C GLU A 399 63.32 -74.11 -36.74
N ALA A 400 63.03 -75.10 -37.59
CA ALA A 400 64.06 -75.95 -38.20
C ALA A 400 65.04 -75.15 -39.07
N SER A 401 64.68 -73.98 -39.61
CA SER A 401 65.61 -73.08 -40.32
C SER A 401 66.26 -72.03 -39.40
N ASP A 402 65.50 -71.39 -38.50
CA ASP A 402 65.97 -70.34 -37.60
C ASP A 402 66.84 -70.84 -36.44
N CYS A 403 66.73 -72.11 -36.02
CA CYS A 403 67.65 -72.70 -35.05
C CYS A 403 69.13 -72.66 -35.54
N ARG A 404 69.35 -72.64 -36.86
CA ARG A 404 70.68 -72.44 -37.46
C ARG A 404 71.18 -70.99 -37.41
N ARG A 405 70.26 -70.02 -37.31
CA ARG A 405 70.56 -68.58 -37.33
C ARG A 405 70.76 -67.98 -35.93
N ARG A 406 70.04 -68.49 -34.91
CA ARG A 406 70.10 -67.95 -33.53
C ARG A 406 71.50 -68.05 -32.89
N ASN A 407 72.27 -69.08 -33.23
CA ASN A 407 73.65 -69.25 -32.72
C ASN A 407 74.59 -68.09 -33.11
N LEU A 408 74.32 -67.37 -34.20
CA LEU A 408 75.14 -66.23 -34.66
C LEU A 408 74.76 -64.89 -34.01
N VAL A 409 73.57 -64.77 -33.42
CA VAL A 409 73.08 -63.50 -32.85
C VAL A 409 73.34 -63.42 -31.34
N SER A 410 73.50 -64.58 -30.68
CA SER A 410 73.84 -64.66 -29.25
C SER A 410 75.20 -64.03 -28.89
N GLU A 411 76.11 -63.84 -29.85
CA GLU A 411 77.43 -63.24 -29.64
C GLU A 411 77.43 -61.70 -29.73
N ALA A 412 76.38 -61.09 -30.27
CA ALA A 412 76.33 -59.64 -30.54
C ALA A 412 75.87 -58.79 -29.36
N CYS A 413 75.22 -59.38 -28.34
CA CYS A 413 74.52 -58.64 -27.28
C CYS A 413 75.23 -58.69 -25.91
N ARG A 414 76.54 -58.42 -25.87
CA ARG A 414 77.27 -58.19 -24.60
C ARG A 414 77.99 -56.85 -24.53
N SER A 415 77.25 -55.78 -24.84
CA SER A 415 77.68 -54.38 -24.66
C SER A 415 76.48 -53.44 -24.40
N ILE A 416 75.59 -53.82 -23.46
CA ILE A 416 74.40 -53.04 -23.07
C ILE A 416 74.31 -52.97 -21.54
N GLU A 417 75.36 -52.50 -20.88
CA GLU A 417 75.34 -52.18 -19.43
C GLU A 417 75.78 -50.73 -19.13
N ASN A 418 76.28 -50.00 -20.14
CA ASN A 418 76.70 -48.60 -20.01
C ASN A 418 75.74 -47.62 -20.71
N MET A 419 74.73 -48.14 -21.43
CA MET A 419 73.62 -47.35 -21.98
C MET A 419 72.52 -47.15 -20.92
N ASP A 420 72.21 -48.19 -20.14
CA ASP A 420 71.13 -48.22 -19.14
C ASP A 420 71.19 -47.03 -18.17
N ARG A 421 72.35 -46.70 -17.62
CA ARG A 421 72.49 -45.57 -16.67
C ARG A 421 72.25 -44.18 -17.29
N LYS A 422 72.43 -44.02 -18.60
CA LYS A 422 72.05 -42.78 -19.31
C LYS A 422 70.57 -42.82 -19.70
N PHE A 423 70.04 -43.99 -20.02
CA PHE A 423 68.61 -44.21 -20.20
C PHE A 423 67.85 -43.86 -18.92
N ASP A 424 68.25 -44.34 -17.74
CA ASP A 424 67.56 -44.05 -16.47
C ASP A 424 67.42 -42.56 -16.17
N MET A 425 68.46 -41.75 -16.45
CA MET A 425 68.37 -40.30 -16.22
C MET A 425 67.53 -39.56 -17.28
N VAL A 426 67.52 -40.04 -18.53
CA VAL A 426 66.60 -39.52 -19.56
C VAL A 426 65.16 -39.96 -19.29
N LEU A 427 64.96 -41.18 -18.78
CA LEU A 427 63.67 -41.72 -18.38
C LEU A 427 63.08 -40.94 -17.20
N SER A 428 63.87 -40.58 -16.19
CA SER A 428 63.38 -39.80 -15.05
C SER A 428 62.94 -38.38 -15.43
N LEU A 429 63.69 -37.69 -16.29
CA LEU A 429 63.28 -36.39 -16.87
C LEU A 429 62.04 -36.53 -17.75
N GLN A 430 61.98 -37.54 -18.62
CA GLN A 430 60.77 -37.83 -19.40
C GLN A 430 59.56 -38.16 -18.53
N VAL A 431 59.73 -38.83 -17.38
CA VAL A 431 58.63 -39.12 -16.44
C VAL A 431 58.10 -37.83 -15.81
N LEU A 432 58.97 -36.87 -15.48
CA LEU A 432 58.53 -35.58 -14.95
C LEU A 432 57.77 -34.76 -16.01
N ASP A 433 58.29 -34.66 -17.24
CA ASP A 433 57.61 -33.98 -18.35
C ASP A 433 56.29 -34.67 -18.73
N LYS A 434 56.25 -36.01 -18.75
CA LYS A 434 55.02 -36.79 -18.92
C LYS A 434 54.03 -36.53 -17.80
N SER A 435 54.46 -36.48 -16.53
CA SER A 435 53.54 -36.20 -15.41
C SER A 435 52.89 -34.82 -15.55
N LYS A 436 53.67 -33.80 -15.94
CA LYS A 436 53.18 -32.43 -16.16
C LYS A 436 52.21 -32.35 -17.35
N ALA A 437 52.52 -33.04 -18.44
CA ALA A 437 51.63 -33.17 -19.59
C ALA A 437 50.31 -33.88 -19.21
N ILE A 438 50.37 -34.94 -18.40
CA ILE A 438 49.19 -35.64 -17.88
C ILE A 438 48.35 -34.71 -16.99
N THR A 439 48.96 -33.94 -16.08
CA THR A 439 48.20 -32.98 -15.25
C THR A 439 47.48 -31.94 -16.10
N GLN A 440 48.14 -31.42 -17.14
CA GLN A 440 47.54 -30.46 -18.06
C GLN A 440 46.40 -31.06 -18.87
N ILE A 441 46.53 -32.30 -19.35
CA ILE A 441 45.47 -33.01 -20.08
C ILE A 441 44.23 -33.23 -19.19
N LEU A 442 44.43 -33.63 -17.92
CA LEU A 442 43.33 -33.81 -16.97
C LEU A 442 42.60 -32.50 -16.67
N GLN A 443 43.34 -31.40 -16.49
CA GLN A 443 42.74 -30.07 -16.27
C GLN A 443 41.99 -29.55 -17.52
N GLU A 444 42.51 -29.81 -18.73
CA GLU A 444 41.82 -29.50 -19.99
C GLU A 444 40.54 -30.34 -20.16
N GLU A 445 40.53 -31.59 -19.68
CA GLU A 445 39.36 -32.47 -19.68
C GLU A 445 38.27 -31.99 -18.71
N GLU A 446 38.63 -31.62 -17.47
CA GLU A 446 37.70 -31.05 -16.49
C GLU A 446 37.00 -29.78 -17.00
N MET A 447 37.75 -28.86 -17.62
CA MET A 447 37.16 -27.66 -18.21
C MET A 447 36.20 -27.97 -19.37
N GLN A 448 36.50 -28.99 -20.19
CA GLN A 448 35.60 -29.43 -21.26
C GLN A 448 34.32 -30.09 -20.72
N LYS A 449 34.41 -30.88 -19.64
CA LYS A 449 33.25 -31.44 -18.93
C LYS A 449 32.34 -30.34 -18.38
N ALA A 450 32.91 -29.35 -17.69
CA ALA A 450 32.17 -28.21 -17.14
C ALA A 450 31.48 -27.39 -18.24
N ALA A 451 32.16 -27.12 -19.36
CA ALA A 451 31.58 -26.42 -20.50
C ALA A 451 30.47 -27.23 -21.19
N PHE A 452 30.65 -28.54 -21.37
CA PHE A 452 29.62 -29.43 -21.92
C PHE A 452 28.36 -29.45 -21.04
N GLN A 453 28.52 -29.57 -19.72
CA GLN A 453 27.43 -29.52 -18.74
C GLN A 453 26.64 -28.20 -18.82
N ALA A 454 27.34 -27.06 -18.90
CA ALA A 454 26.70 -25.75 -18.98
C ALA A 454 25.91 -25.56 -20.29
N LEU A 455 26.44 -25.99 -21.44
CA LEU A 455 25.71 -25.98 -22.71
C LEU A 455 24.47 -26.88 -22.68
N GLN A 456 24.56 -28.06 -22.06
CA GLN A 456 23.43 -28.99 -21.94
C GLN A 456 22.28 -28.34 -21.13
N LEU A 457 22.59 -27.68 -20.03
CA LEU A 457 21.63 -26.93 -19.19
C LEU A 457 21.04 -25.70 -19.91
N GLN A 458 21.78 -25.08 -20.83
CA GLN A 458 21.29 -23.96 -21.62
C GLN A 458 20.37 -24.40 -22.77
N LYS A 459 20.70 -25.52 -23.43
CA LYS A 459 19.92 -26.06 -24.56
C LYS A 459 18.73 -26.93 -24.15
N ASP A 460 18.66 -27.40 -22.91
CA ASP A 460 17.46 -28.05 -22.39
C ASP A 460 16.30 -27.04 -22.30
N ALA A 461 15.40 -27.09 -23.29
CA ALA A 461 14.27 -26.17 -23.41
C ALA A 461 13.35 -26.21 -22.18
N VAL A 462 13.27 -27.35 -21.48
CA VAL A 462 12.50 -27.51 -20.24
C VAL A 462 13.13 -26.71 -19.11
N HIS A 463 14.42 -26.90 -18.83
CA HIS A 463 15.15 -26.12 -17.82
C HIS A 463 15.22 -24.62 -18.16
N GLY A 464 15.30 -24.26 -19.46
CA GLY A 464 15.17 -22.88 -19.92
C GLY A 464 13.79 -22.26 -19.65
N TYR A 465 12.71 -23.00 -19.94
CA TYR A 465 11.34 -22.58 -19.64
C TYR A 465 11.11 -22.38 -18.14
N ILE A 466 11.51 -23.34 -17.29
CA ILE A 466 11.34 -23.26 -15.83
C ILE A 466 12.04 -22.01 -15.29
N ARG A 467 13.27 -21.71 -15.72
CA ARG A 467 13.98 -20.48 -15.33
C ARG A 467 13.26 -19.20 -15.76
N ASN A 468 12.62 -19.19 -16.93
CA ASN A 468 11.84 -18.04 -17.39
C ASN A 468 10.52 -17.87 -16.63
N GLN A 469 9.83 -18.95 -16.28
CA GLN A 469 8.63 -18.91 -15.43
C GLN A 469 8.94 -18.41 -14.01
N ILE A 470 10.04 -18.88 -13.41
CA ILE A 470 10.50 -18.39 -12.11
C ILE A 470 10.67 -16.87 -12.14
N LYS A 471 11.37 -16.31 -13.14
CA LYS A 471 11.54 -14.86 -13.30
C LYS A 471 10.22 -14.09 -13.49
N LEU A 472 9.26 -14.67 -14.22
CA LEU A 472 7.94 -14.06 -14.39
C LEU A 472 7.16 -14.02 -13.07
N ILE A 473 7.18 -15.11 -12.30
CA ILE A 473 6.51 -15.19 -11.00
C ILE A 473 7.15 -14.25 -9.97
N GLU A 474 8.48 -14.17 -9.93
CA GLU A 474 9.22 -13.20 -9.10
C GLU A 474 8.81 -11.75 -9.44
N ALA A 475 8.66 -11.42 -10.73
CA ALA A 475 8.21 -10.11 -11.17
C ALA A 475 6.75 -9.81 -10.78
N GLU A 476 5.83 -10.77 -10.92
CA GLU A 476 4.42 -10.58 -10.51
C GLU A 476 4.26 -10.52 -8.98
N LEU A 477 5.04 -11.29 -8.21
CA LEU A 477 5.11 -11.16 -6.74
C LEU A 477 5.62 -9.76 -6.29
N MET A 478 6.56 -9.18 -7.04
CA MET A 478 6.99 -7.80 -6.82
C MET A 478 5.88 -6.78 -7.14
N GLN A 479 5.10 -7.01 -8.21
CA GLN A 479 3.94 -6.16 -8.54
C GLN A 479 2.82 -6.28 -7.50
N LEU A 480 2.49 -7.49 -7.03
CA LEU A 480 1.55 -7.72 -5.92
C LEU A 480 1.98 -6.97 -4.67
N THR A 481 3.24 -7.10 -4.25
CA THR A 481 3.77 -6.37 -3.08
C THR A 481 3.61 -4.85 -3.22
N LYS A 482 3.81 -4.31 -4.43
CA LYS A 482 3.61 -2.88 -4.73
C LYS A 482 2.12 -2.48 -4.69
N LEU A 483 1.20 -3.36 -5.05
CA LEU A 483 -0.23 -3.13 -4.93
C LEU A 483 -0.71 -3.25 -3.48
N GLU A 484 -0.27 -4.25 -2.72
CA GLU A 484 -0.55 -4.40 -1.28
C GLU A 484 -0.18 -3.12 -0.50
N ILE A 485 1.00 -2.55 -0.74
CA ILE A 485 1.44 -1.31 -0.09
C ILE A 485 0.52 -0.13 -0.45
N LYS A 486 0.16 0.02 -1.73
CA LYS A 486 -0.79 1.04 -2.17
C LYS A 486 -2.19 0.83 -1.57
N ARG A 487 -2.64 -0.43 -1.47
CA ARG A 487 -3.94 -0.82 -0.91
C ARG A 487 -4.02 -0.45 0.58
N ARG A 488 -2.95 -0.72 1.34
CA ARG A 488 -2.82 -0.31 2.74
C ARG A 488 -2.85 1.20 2.91
N SER A 489 -2.26 1.98 2.00
CA SER A 489 -2.38 3.45 2.03
C SER A 489 -3.77 4.01 1.68
N LEU A 490 -4.74 3.14 1.37
CA LEU A 490 -6.11 3.52 0.98
C LEU A 490 -7.19 2.97 1.94
N ASP A 491 -6.78 2.31 3.04
CA ASP A 491 -7.63 1.73 4.09
C ASP A 491 -8.82 0.89 3.55
N SER A 492 -8.51 -0.22 2.85
CA SER A 492 -9.54 -1.13 2.32
C SER A 492 -9.24 -2.61 2.62
N GLU A 493 -9.88 -3.13 3.66
CA GLU A 493 -9.62 -4.47 4.22
C GLU A 493 -10.16 -5.61 3.34
N ASN A 494 -11.38 -5.48 2.80
CA ASN A 494 -12.12 -6.56 2.09
C ASN A 494 -11.45 -7.14 0.82
N LEU A 495 -10.40 -6.50 0.28
CA LEU A 495 -9.65 -7.01 -0.88
C LEU A 495 -8.21 -7.44 -0.53
N GLN A 496 -7.82 -7.33 0.75
CA GLN A 496 -6.53 -7.83 1.21
C GLN A 496 -6.49 -9.37 1.24
N GLU A 497 -7.63 -10.03 1.44
CA GLU A 497 -7.76 -11.50 1.39
C GLU A 497 -7.42 -12.06 -0.01
N ILE A 498 -7.98 -11.48 -1.08
CA ILE A 498 -7.75 -11.90 -2.47
C ILE A 498 -6.26 -11.77 -2.85
N LEU A 499 -5.60 -10.67 -2.44
CA LEU A 499 -4.17 -10.47 -2.68
C LEU A 499 -3.31 -11.50 -1.93
N VAL A 500 -3.71 -11.87 -0.71
CA VAL A 500 -3.05 -12.93 0.07
C VAL A 500 -3.22 -14.29 -0.60
N GLU A 501 -4.43 -14.65 -1.06
CA GLU A 501 -4.68 -15.90 -1.80
C GLU A 501 -3.82 -16.00 -3.08
N GLN A 502 -3.80 -14.92 -3.89
CA GLN A 502 -2.97 -14.83 -5.10
C GLN A 502 -1.47 -14.96 -4.78
N ARG A 503 -1.02 -14.32 -3.70
CA ARG A 503 0.37 -14.42 -3.23
C ARG A 503 0.71 -15.83 -2.78
N THR A 504 -0.18 -16.53 -2.06
CA THR A 504 0.05 -17.93 -1.68
C THR A 504 0.14 -18.83 -2.91
N ALA A 505 -0.79 -18.71 -3.86
CA ALA A 505 -0.79 -19.51 -5.09
C ALA A 505 0.49 -19.30 -5.93
N LEU A 506 0.98 -18.06 -6.07
CA LEU A 506 2.26 -17.80 -6.73
C LEU A 506 3.48 -18.30 -5.94
N SER A 507 3.46 -18.22 -4.60
CA SER A 507 4.57 -18.71 -3.77
C SER A 507 4.69 -20.24 -3.84
N ASP A 508 3.55 -20.94 -3.80
CA ASP A 508 3.49 -22.40 -3.94
C ASP A 508 3.96 -22.84 -5.34
N LEU A 509 3.53 -22.13 -6.38
CA LEU A 509 3.97 -22.36 -7.77
C LEU A 509 5.48 -22.12 -7.93
N LEU A 510 6.02 -21.04 -7.35
CA LEU A 510 7.45 -20.74 -7.35
C LEU A 510 8.25 -21.86 -6.66
N GLN A 511 7.81 -22.29 -5.48
CA GLN A 511 8.44 -23.40 -4.75
C GLN A 511 8.40 -24.71 -5.55
N HIS A 512 7.28 -24.99 -6.23
CA HIS A 512 7.16 -26.15 -7.10
C HIS A 512 8.11 -26.09 -8.29
N LEU A 513 8.19 -24.95 -8.99
CA LEU A 513 9.10 -24.75 -10.13
C LEU A 513 10.58 -24.78 -9.73
N MET A 514 10.95 -24.23 -8.58
CA MET A 514 12.31 -24.35 -8.04
C MET A 514 12.66 -25.82 -7.78
N LYS A 515 11.74 -26.60 -7.19
CA LYS A 515 11.93 -28.04 -7.00
C LYS A 515 12.05 -28.80 -8.33
N GLN A 516 11.24 -28.46 -9.34
CA GLN A 516 11.36 -29.04 -10.69
C GLN A 516 12.70 -28.69 -11.35
N ARG A 517 13.19 -27.44 -11.20
CA ARG A 517 14.52 -27.04 -11.68
C ARG A 517 15.61 -27.91 -11.06
N ASP A 518 15.60 -28.05 -9.73
CA ASP A 518 16.64 -28.77 -8.99
C ASP A 518 16.64 -30.26 -9.33
N GLN A 519 15.44 -30.86 -9.46
CA GLN A 519 15.25 -32.23 -9.94
C GLN A 519 15.80 -32.40 -11.37
N ARG A 520 15.49 -31.49 -12.28
CA ARG A 520 15.96 -31.53 -13.67
C ARG A 520 17.48 -31.33 -13.78
N GLU A 521 18.06 -30.48 -12.94
CA GLU A 521 19.52 -30.38 -12.83
C GLU A 521 20.15 -31.69 -12.34
N GLN A 522 19.50 -32.39 -11.41
CA GLN A 522 19.99 -33.66 -10.89
C GLN A 522 19.90 -34.79 -11.94
N GLU A 523 18.83 -34.85 -12.72
CA GLU A 523 18.71 -35.74 -13.90
C GLU A 523 19.82 -35.47 -14.91
N LEU A 524 20.03 -34.21 -15.30
CA LEU A 524 21.08 -33.84 -16.25
C LEU A 524 22.49 -34.19 -15.72
N ARG A 525 22.72 -34.06 -14.41
CA ARG A 525 23.96 -34.53 -13.75
C ARG A 525 24.09 -36.06 -13.81
N GLN A 526 23.02 -36.83 -13.63
CA GLN A 526 23.06 -38.29 -13.78
C GLN A 526 23.38 -38.71 -15.22
N VAL A 527 22.76 -38.09 -16.22
CA VAL A 527 23.06 -38.31 -17.64
C VAL A 527 24.54 -38.00 -17.95
N LEU A 528 25.11 -36.95 -17.35
CA LEU A 528 26.54 -36.62 -17.50
C LEU A 528 27.45 -37.71 -16.91
N VAL A 529 27.12 -38.26 -15.74
CA VAL A 529 27.86 -39.39 -15.13
C VAL A 529 27.75 -40.66 -15.98
N GLU A 530 26.60 -40.94 -16.58
CA GLU A 530 26.48 -42.05 -17.53
C GLU A 530 27.32 -41.86 -18.79
N LEU A 531 27.36 -40.63 -19.34
CA LEU A 531 28.20 -40.29 -20.49
C LEU A 531 29.69 -40.38 -20.13
N GLU A 532 30.07 -40.03 -18.90
CA GLU A 532 31.42 -40.19 -18.38
C GLU A 532 31.84 -41.65 -18.32
N HIS A 533 31.02 -42.52 -17.74
CA HIS A 533 31.28 -43.96 -17.71
C HIS A 533 31.34 -44.58 -19.13
N LYS A 534 30.51 -44.09 -20.06
CA LYS A 534 30.58 -44.46 -21.49
C LYS A 534 31.83 -43.89 -22.20
N SER A 535 32.44 -42.82 -21.69
CA SER A 535 33.69 -42.24 -22.26
C SER A 535 34.92 -43.07 -21.92
N GLU A 536 34.94 -43.71 -20.74
CA GLU A 536 35.99 -44.61 -20.27
C GLU A 536 36.15 -45.86 -21.17
N SER A 537 35.12 -46.23 -21.93
CA SER A 537 35.10 -47.43 -22.79
C SER A 537 35.83 -47.28 -24.16
N ASN A 538 36.85 -46.42 -24.24
CA ASN A 538 37.75 -46.16 -25.38
C ASN A 538 37.23 -45.26 -26.53
N GLN A 539 37.08 -43.95 -26.30
CA GLN A 539 37.14 -42.95 -27.38
C GLN A 539 38.09 -41.79 -27.04
N GLN A 540 39.20 -41.66 -27.77
CA GLN A 540 40.05 -40.48 -27.70
C GLN A 540 39.24 -39.23 -28.11
N ASN A 541 39.36 -38.16 -27.30
CA ASN A 541 38.65 -36.90 -27.49
C ASN A 541 37.11 -36.96 -27.37
N TYR A 542 36.54 -37.97 -26.68
CA TYR A 542 35.09 -38.12 -26.47
C TYR A 542 34.39 -36.80 -26.08
N TRP A 543 34.83 -36.15 -25.00
CA TRP A 543 34.23 -34.90 -24.52
C TRP A 543 34.33 -33.76 -25.52
N MET A 544 35.44 -33.64 -26.24
CA MET A 544 35.61 -32.64 -27.29
C MET A 544 34.67 -32.92 -28.48
N ILE A 545 34.43 -34.19 -28.83
CA ILE A 545 33.48 -34.58 -29.87
C ILE A 545 32.03 -34.31 -29.45
N GLN A 546 31.66 -34.59 -28.19
CA GLN A 546 30.31 -34.28 -27.71
C GLN A 546 30.08 -32.76 -27.57
N TYR A 547 31.09 -32.03 -27.10
CA TYR A 547 31.09 -30.57 -27.05
C TYR A 547 30.94 -29.96 -28.44
N GLN A 548 31.74 -30.41 -29.41
CA GLN A 548 31.64 -29.98 -30.80
C GLN A 548 30.30 -30.36 -31.43
N ARG A 549 29.74 -31.55 -31.14
CA ARG A 549 28.39 -31.94 -31.59
C ARG A 549 27.28 -31.07 -31.01
N LEU A 550 27.37 -30.65 -29.74
CA LEU A 550 26.43 -29.70 -29.15
C LEU A 550 26.51 -28.32 -29.81
N LEU A 551 27.70 -27.88 -30.22
CA LEU A 551 27.87 -26.62 -30.97
C LEU A 551 27.39 -26.74 -32.42
N ASP A 552 27.75 -27.81 -33.12
CA ASP A 552 27.41 -28.10 -34.52
C ASP A 552 25.95 -28.58 -34.72
N ALA A 553 25.15 -28.62 -33.64
CA ALA A 553 23.75 -29.03 -33.64
C ALA A 553 22.80 -28.01 -34.32
N LYS A 554 23.02 -27.77 -35.62
CA LYS A 554 21.95 -27.73 -36.64
C LYS A 554 22.60 -27.86 -38.02
N PRO A 555 22.24 -28.84 -38.87
CA PRO A 555 22.74 -28.90 -40.23
C PRO A 555 22.50 -27.56 -40.93
N LEU A 556 23.50 -27.03 -41.64
CA LEU A 556 23.41 -25.73 -42.32
C LEU A 556 22.15 -25.63 -43.20
N SER A 557 21.75 -26.73 -43.84
CA SER A 557 20.50 -26.86 -44.59
C SER A 557 19.24 -26.63 -43.74
N LEU A 558 19.14 -27.24 -42.56
CA LEU A 558 18.02 -27.04 -41.62
C LEU A 558 18.04 -25.64 -41.01
N ARG A 559 19.22 -25.11 -40.67
CA ARG A 559 19.38 -23.75 -40.14
C ARG A 559 18.99 -22.67 -41.17
N MET A 560 19.28 -22.90 -42.45
CA MET A 560 18.82 -22.05 -43.55
C MET A 560 17.31 -22.20 -43.83
N GLN A 561 16.75 -23.41 -43.70
CA GLN A 561 15.30 -23.63 -43.85
C GLN A 561 14.51 -22.91 -42.77
N GLU A 562 14.96 -22.96 -41.51
CA GLU A 562 14.32 -22.24 -40.40
C GLU A 562 14.51 -20.72 -40.47
N ALA A 563 15.66 -20.25 -40.96
CA ALA A 563 15.87 -18.83 -41.24
C ALA A 563 14.94 -18.30 -42.37
N GLY A 564 14.37 -19.20 -43.17
CA GLY A 564 13.32 -18.91 -44.16
C GLY A 564 11.89 -18.92 -43.60
N VAL A 565 11.69 -19.24 -42.31
CA VAL A 565 10.38 -19.13 -41.65
C VAL A 565 10.17 -17.68 -41.20
N GLU A 566 8.96 -17.16 -41.41
CA GLU A 566 8.61 -15.78 -41.10
C GLU A 566 8.81 -15.45 -39.61
N LYS A 567 9.55 -14.37 -39.30
CA LYS A 567 9.96 -14.02 -37.92
C LYS A 567 8.80 -13.95 -36.93
N GLU A 568 7.63 -13.49 -37.38
CA GLU A 568 6.45 -13.35 -36.53
C GLU A 568 5.87 -14.71 -36.10
N LEU A 569 5.92 -15.69 -37.00
CA LEU A 569 5.53 -17.07 -36.73
C LEU A 569 6.53 -17.77 -35.80
N VAL A 570 7.84 -17.52 -35.96
CA VAL A 570 8.86 -17.96 -35.01
C VAL A 570 8.60 -17.35 -33.62
N ASN A 571 8.30 -16.06 -33.55
CA ASN A 571 7.98 -15.38 -32.30
C ASN A 571 6.71 -15.92 -31.62
N LEU A 572 5.68 -16.30 -32.40
CA LEU A 572 4.49 -16.98 -31.88
C LEU A 572 4.84 -18.34 -31.27
N LEU A 573 5.58 -19.18 -31.99
CA LEU A 573 6.03 -20.49 -31.48
C LEU A 573 6.88 -20.34 -30.21
N CYS A 574 7.74 -19.32 -30.15
CA CYS A 574 8.49 -18.98 -28.94
C CYS A 574 7.58 -18.60 -27.77
N LYS A 575 6.59 -17.72 -27.97
CA LYS A 575 5.60 -17.35 -26.94
C LYS A 575 4.81 -18.55 -26.43
N MET A 576 4.48 -19.49 -27.30
CA MET A 576 3.72 -20.70 -26.98
C MET A 576 4.59 -21.86 -26.45
N SER A 577 5.91 -21.67 -26.28
CA SER A 577 6.88 -22.75 -25.96
C SER A 577 6.87 -23.91 -26.97
N ALA A 578 6.35 -23.68 -28.18
CA ALA A 578 6.11 -24.63 -29.25
C ALA A 578 7.27 -24.73 -30.26
N GLN A 579 8.48 -24.32 -29.84
CA GLN A 579 9.67 -24.20 -30.71
C GLN A 579 10.09 -25.52 -31.36
N HIS A 580 9.72 -26.66 -30.77
CA HIS A 580 9.97 -28.00 -31.31
C HIS A 580 9.20 -28.29 -32.61
N TYR A 581 8.17 -27.51 -32.96
CA TYR A 581 7.50 -27.59 -34.27
C TYR A 581 8.19 -26.74 -35.36
N LEU A 582 9.13 -25.85 -35.01
CA LEU A 582 9.84 -25.02 -35.98
C LEU A 582 10.56 -25.84 -37.09
N PRO A 583 11.25 -26.96 -36.81
CA PRO A 583 11.87 -27.78 -37.85
C PRO A 583 10.85 -28.39 -38.82
N ILE A 584 9.67 -28.78 -38.31
CA ILE A 584 8.58 -29.36 -39.09
C ILE A 584 7.97 -28.28 -40.01
N MET A 585 7.72 -27.09 -39.48
CA MET A 585 7.16 -25.97 -40.25
C MET A 585 8.16 -25.46 -41.31
N ALA A 586 9.45 -25.44 -40.99
CA ALA A 586 10.53 -25.14 -41.93
C ALA A 586 10.65 -26.21 -43.04
N HIS A 587 10.58 -27.50 -42.68
CA HIS A 587 10.64 -28.61 -43.62
C HIS A 587 9.48 -28.57 -44.63
N HIS A 588 8.26 -28.31 -44.13
CA HIS A 588 7.06 -28.20 -44.96
C HIS A 588 6.83 -26.80 -45.58
N ARG A 589 7.74 -25.85 -45.37
CA ARG A 589 7.66 -24.45 -45.86
C ARG A 589 6.33 -23.78 -45.54
N VAL A 590 5.85 -23.96 -44.31
CA VAL A 590 4.57 -23.42 -43.85
C VAL A 590 4.68 -21.91 -43.65
N THR A 591 4.13 -21.14 -44.59
CA THR A 591 4.03 -19.68 -44.52
C THR A 591 2.77 -19.24 -43.75
N THR A 592 2.72 -17.96 -43.37
CA THR A 592 1.54 -17.34 -42.75
C THR A 592 0.31 -17.44 -43.63
N GLU A 593 0.47 -17.23 -44.94
CA GLU A 593 -0.59 -17.42 -45.94
C GLU A 593 -1.04 -18.88 -46.02
N ALA A 594 -0.12 -19.85 -45.97
CA ALA A 594 -0.48 -21.27 -45.98
C ALA A 594 -1.30 -21.67 -44.75
N LEU A 595 -0.99 -21.12 -43.57
CA LEU A 595 -1.73 -21.36 -42.33
C LEU A 595 -3.18 -20.88 -42.38
N ARG A 596 -3.50 -19.82 -43.13
CA ARG A 596 -4.88 -19.31 -43.27
C ARG A 596 -5.83 -20.29 -43.95
N HIS A 597 -5.31 -21.06 -44.91
CA HIS A 597 -6.08 -22.03 -45.70
C HIS A 597 -6.02 -23.46 -45.14
N MET A 598 -5.26 -23.68 -44.05
CA MET A 598 -5.17 -24.97 -43.37
C MET A 598 -6.32 -25.19 -42.39
N THR A 599 -6.79 -26.43 -42.29
CA THR A 599 -7.68 -26.84 -41.20
C THR A 599 -6.89 -27.45 -40.05
N SER A 600 -7.51 -27.59 -38.87
CA SER A 600 -6.97 -28.37 -37.75
C SER A 600 -6.65 -29.82 -38.14
N SER A 601 -7.33 -30.38 -39.17
CA SER A 601 -7.00 -31.70 -39.71
C SER A 601 -5.69 -31.73 -40.49
N ASP A 602 -5.30 -30.62 -41.12
CA ASP A 602 -4.08 -30.51 -41.92
C ASP A 602 -2.86 -30.24 -41.04
N LEU A 603 -3.01 -29.39 -40.01
CA LEU A 603 -2.00 -29.26 -38.96
C LEU A 603 -1.71 -30.60 -38.26
N LYS A 604 -2.75 -31.43 -38.05
CA LYS A 604 -2.58 -32.79 -37.51
C LYS A 604 -1.81 -33.72 -38.47
N LYS A 605 -1.98 -33.60 -39.79
CA LYS A 605 -1.19 -34.35 -40.81
C LYS A 605 0.27 -33.90 -40.84
N LEU A 606 0.55 -32.63 -40.53
CA LEU A 606 1.91 -32.10 -40.36
C LEU A 606 2.57 -32.51 -39.04
N GLY A 607 1.90 -33.29 -38.18
CA GLY A 607 2.42 -33.73 -36.89
C GLY A 607 2.18 -32.75 -35.72
N ILE A 608 1.51 -31.62 -35.97
CA ILE A 608 1.07 -30.70 -34.91
C ILE A 608 -0.24 -31.26 -34.32
N THR A 609 -0.13 -32.09 -33.30
CA THR A 609 -1.26 -32.81 -32.69
C THR A 609 -1.96 -32.05 -31.56
N GLU A 610 -1.29 -31.06 -30.95
CA GLU A 610 -1.82 -30.30 -29.83
C GLU A 610 -2.94 -29.33 -30.25
N ILE A 611 -4.16 -29.57 -29.77
CA ILE A 611 -5.36 -28.79 -30.10
C ILE A 611 -5.22 -27.31 -29.69
N GLY A 612 -4.52 -27.02 -28.59
CA GLY A 612 -4.24 -25.65 -28.14
C GLY A 612 -3.35 -24.90 -29.13
N ILE A 613 -2.27 -25.54 -29.59
CA ILE A 613 -1.33 -24.99 -30.57
C ILE A 613 -2.00 -24.82 -31.93
N GLN A 614 -2.79 -25.81 -32.37
CA GLN A 614 -3.59 -25.71 -33.60
C GLN A 614 -4.50 -24.48 -33.60
N ARG A 615 -5.27 -24.23 -32.54
CA ARG A 615 -6.15 -23.05 -32.46
C ARG A 615 -5.36 -21.75 -32.42
N ALA A 616 -4.28 -21.69 -31.65
CA ALA A 616 -3.48 -20.47 -31.55
C ALA A 616 -2.80 -20.11 -32.89
N LEU A 617 -2.29 -21.10 -33.64
CA LEU A 617 -1.76 -20.91 -34.99
C LEU A 617 -2.82 -20.42 -35.98
N LEU A 618 -4.01 -21.05 -35.99
CA LEU A 618 -5.09 -20.70 -36.91
C LEU A 618 -5.69 -19.32 -36.61
N ASN A 619 -5.94 -19.00 -35.34
CA ASN A 619 -6.45 -17.69 -34.93
C ASN A 619 -5.43 -16.59 -35.27
N TRP A 620 -4.15 -16.79 -34.92
CA TRP A 620 -3.10 -15.82 -35.19
C TRP A 620 -2.92 -15.55 -36.70
N ALA A 621 -3.03 -16.59 -37.53
CA ALA A 621 -2.97 -16.45 -39.00
C ALA A 621 -4.19 -15.68 -39.58
N GLN A 622 -5.35 -15.77 -38.93
CA GLN A 622 -6.55 -14.99 -39.28
C GLN A 622 -6.43 -13.51 -38.87
N ASP A 623 -5.80 -13.23 -37.73
CA ASP A 623 -5.65 -11.87 -37.20
C ASP A 623 -4.57 -11.03 -37.94
N HIS A 624 -3.51 -11.65 -38.46
CA HIS A 624 -2.39 -10.94 -39.09
C HIS A 624 -2.65 -10.64 -40.57
N GLN A 625 -3.51 -9.66 -40.88
CA GLN A 625 -3.71 -9.18 -42.25
C GLN A 625 -2.51 -8.33 -42.73
N PRO A 626 -1.99 -8.48 -43.96
CA PRO A 626 -0.94 -7.60 -44.45
C PRO A 626 -1.51 -6.21 -44.76
N GLU A 627 -0.99 -5.17 -44.10
CA GLU A 627 -1.33 -3.77 -44.35
C GLU A 627 -0.87 -3.35 -45.76
N GLY A 628 -1.71 -3.60 -46.77
CA GLY A 628 -1.30 -3.45 -48.17
C GLY A 628 -2.41 -3.56 -49.22
N ALA A 629 -3.68 -3.37 -48.86
CA ALA A 629 -4.79 -3.31 -49.81
C ALA A 629 -5.50 -1.95 -49.73
N PHE A 630 -5.16 -1.04 -50.65
CA PHE A 630 -5.84 0.25 -50.74
C PHE A 630 -7.33 0.09 -51.04
N LYS A 631 -8.17 0.86 -50.34
CA LYS A 631 -9.60 0.98 -50.61
C LYS A 631 -9.85 1.47 -52.04
N ALA A 632 -10.57 0.69 -52.83
CA ALA A 632 -11.29 1.20 -54.00
C ALA A 632 -12.75 1.49 -53.61
N VAL A 633 -13.24 2.67 -54.00
CA VAL A 633 -14.59 3.17 -53.73
C VAL A 633 -15.60 2.48 -54.67
N PRO A 634 -16.83 2.15 -54.22
CA PRO A 634 -17.82 1.53 -55.09
C PRO A 634 -18.43 2.54 -56.08
N GLN A 635 -18.59 2.13 -57.33
CA GLN A 635 -19.59 2.67 -58.25
C GLN A 635 -20.20 1.50 -59.03
N ASP A 636 -21.53 1.49 -59.09
CA ASP A 636 -22.34 0.49 -59.80
C ASP A 636 -22.41 0.76 -61.32
N GLU A 637 -23.00 -0.23 -62.00
CA GLU A 637 -23.71 -0.16 -63.28
C GLU A 637 -23.00 -0.54 -64.61
N VAL A 638 -23.31 -1.79 -65.03
CA VAL A 638 -24.04 -2.14 -66.28
C VAL A 638 -23.27 -2.58 -67.55
N ARG A 639 -23.75 -3.73 -68.09
CA ARG A 639 -23.58 -4.36 -69.44
C ARG A 639 -22.25 -5.08 -69.74
N GLU A 640 -22.28 -6.41 -69.90
CA GLU A 640 -22.57 -7.16 -71.15
C GLU A 640 -21.50 -6.88 -72.25
N THR A 641 -20.70 -7.83 -72.74
CA THR A 641 -21.03 -9.20 -73.22
C THR A 641 -19.84 -10.20 -73.19
N ILE A 642 -20.17 -11.49 -73.39
CA ILE A 642 -19.29 -12.68 -73.61
C ILE A 642 -18.99 -12.86 -75.13
N PRO A 643 -18.19 -13.83 -75.65
CA PRO A 643 -17.17 -14.74 -75.06
C PRO A 643 -15.86 -14.92 -75.92
N THR A 644 -15.04 -15.92 -75.52
CA THR A 644 -14.24 -16.87 -76.35
C THR A 644 -12.71 -16.68 -76.44
N ALA A 645 -11.98 -17.77 -76.13
CA ALA A 645 -10.54 -17.95 -76.36
C ALA A 645 -10.26 -18.37 -77.83
N PRO A 646 -9.01 -18.33 -78.36
CA PRO A 646 -7.91 -19.22 -77.91
C PRO A 646 -6.47 -18.64 -78.00
N SER A 647 -5.52 -19.48 -77.62
CA SER A 647 -4.06 -19.40 -77.88
C SER A 647 -3.69 -19.84 -79.32
N PRO A 648 -2.42 -20.05 -79.72
CA PRO A 648 -1.12 -19.48 -79.31
C PRO A 648 -0.29 -18.93 -80.52
N THR A 649 0.90 -18.35 -80.31
CA THR A 649 1.99 -18.37 -81.33
C THR A 649 3.37 -18.14 -80.72
N SER A 650 4.40 -18.77 -81.28
CA SER A 650 5.82 -18.74 -80.89
C SER A 650 6.71 -19.03 -82.11
N PRO A 651 8.05 -19.06 -82.00
CA PRO A 651 9.01 -18.07 -81.48
C PRO A 651 9.84 -17.49 -82.67
N PRO A 652 11.08 -16.95 -82.49
CA PRO A 652 12.25 -17.83 -82.67
C PRO A 652 13.54 -17.52 -81.85
N PHE A 653 14.36 -18.58 -81.61
CA PHE A 653 15.85 -18.65 -81.67
C PHE A 653 16.75 -17.60 -80.97
N LEU A 654 17.93 -17.87 -80.36
CA LEU A 654 18.84 -19.01 -80.08
C LEU A 654 19.78 -18.51 -78.91
N SER A 655 20.62 -19.25 -78.17
CA SER A 655 20.88 -20.70 -77.99
C SER A 655 21.85 -20.92 -76.80
N ASN A 656 21.64 -21.95 -75.97
CA ASN A 656 22.59 -23.06 -75.77
C ASN A 656 22.17 -24.03 -74.64
N ILE A 657 22.32 -25.32 -74.90
CA ILE A 657 22.02 -26.45 -74.02
C ILE A 657 23.34 -27.16 -73.67
N ALA A 658 23.52 -27.57 -72.42
CA ALA A 658 24.46 -28.63 -72.05
C ALA A 658 23.97 -29.40 -70.80
N THR A 659 22.99 -30.26 -71.07
CA THR A 659 22.75 -31.61 -70.50
C THR A 659 23.23 -31.95 -69.07
N ILE A 660 22.25 -32.37 -68.26
CA ILE A 660 22.41 -33.07 -66.97
C ILE A 660 23.18 -34.40 -67.16
N GLN A 661 24.13 -34.69 -66.27
CA GLN A 661 24.65 -36.05 -66.03
C GLN A 661 24.49 -36.43 -64.56
N ILE A 662 23.98 -37.64 -64.32
CA ILE A 662 23.93 -38.30 -63.02
C ILE A 662 25.27 -39.01 -62.77
N PRO A 663 25.82 -38.96 -61.54
CA PRO A 663 26.72 -40.00 -61.06
C PRO A 663 26.15 -40.80 -59.87
N SER A 664 26.49 -42.08 -59.86
CA SER A 664 26.17 -43.11 -58.86
C SER A 664 26.97 -42.94 -57.53
N PRO A 665 26.69 -43.72 -56.46
CA PRO A 665 27.31 -43.51 -55.15
C PRO A 665 28.72 -44.13 -55.04
N PRO A 666 29.60 -43.61 -54.17
CA PRO A 666 30.83 -44.28 -53.77
C PRO A 666 30.86 -44.66 -52.27
N LEU A 667 31.76 -45.60 -51.96
CA LEU A 667 32.00 -46.18 -50.63
C LEU A 667 32.94 -45.31 -49.76
N THR A 668 33.04 -45.69 -48.48
CA THR A 668 34.09 -45.34 -47.51
C THR A 668 35.51 -45.76 -47.95
N PRO A 669 36.61 -45.38 -47.25
CA PRO A 669 36.87 -44.22 -46.36
C PRO A 669 38.23 -43.50 -46.65
N GLY A 670 38.48 -42.35 -46.00
CA GLY A 670 39.83 -41.96 -45.54
C GLY A 670 40.49 -40.68 -46.09
N THR A 671 41.46 -40.19 -45.29
CA THR A 671 42.35 -39.01 -45.47
C THR A 671 41.74 -37.59 -45.38
N PRO A 672 42.50 -36.60 -44.83
CA PRO A 672 41.94 -35.34 -44.32
C PRO A 672 41.97 -34.20 -45.34
N VAL A 673 41.03 -33.25 -45.20
CA VAL A 673 41.01 -31.99 -45.96
C VAL A 673 41.18 -30.81 -45.01
N THR A 674 42.20 -30.00 -45.28
CA THR A 674 42.48 -28.73 -44.57
C THR A 674 41.35 -27.72 -44.83
N PRO A 675 40.77 -27.08 -43.81
CA PRO A 675 39.67 -26.13 -44.03
C PRO A 675 40.18 -24.77 -44.51
N SER A 676 39.71 -24.34 -45.69
CA SER A 676 39.73 -22.93 -46.10
C SER A 676 38.61 -22.16 -45.38
N ALA A 677 38.91 -20.95 -44.91
CA ALA A 677 37.95 -20.14 -44.14
C ALA A 677 36.78 -19.61 -44.99
N PRO A 678 35.53 -19.57 -44.46
CA PRO A 678 34.43 -18.79 -45.03
C PRO A 678 34.50 -17.31 -44.62
N SER A 679 33.93 -16.45 -45.45
CA SER A 679 33.80 -14.99 -45.22
C SER A 679 32.81 -14.64 -44.10
N PRO A 680 32.94 -13.46 -43.45
CA PRO A 680 32.04 -13.06 -42.37
C PRO A 680 30.61 -12.83 -42.88
N VAL A 681 29.63 -13.32 -42.13
CA VAL A 681 28.20 -13.10 -42.38
C VAL A 681 27.62 -12.30 -41.22
N GLU A 682 27.15 -11.09 -41.51
CA GLU A 682 26.42 -10.26 -40.55
C GLU A 682 25.01 -10.85 -40.36
N GLY A 683 24.73 -11.31 -39.14
CA GLY A 683 23.44 -11.85 -38.73
C GLY A 683 23.37 -11.94 -37.20
N PRO A 684 22.17 -11.88 -36.58
CA PRO A 684 22.01 -11.63 -35.15
C PRO A 684 22.24 -12.89 -34.29
N GLY A 685 23.47 -13.39 -34.32
CA GLY A 685 23.94 -14.48 -33.47
C GLY A 685 25.37 -14.19 -33.06
N SER A 686 25.55 -13.30 -32.07
CA SER A 686 26.80 -13.23 -31.32
C SER A 686 27.07 -14.62 -30.74
N SER A 687 28.18 -15.26 -31.11
CA SER A 687 28.59 -16.48 -30.41
C SER A 687 28.80 -16.13 -28.94
N GLU A 688 28.31 -16.94 -28.01
CA GLU A 688 28.52 -16.73 -26.58
C GLU A 688 29.90 -17.26 -26.16
N CYS A 689 30.39 -16.85 -25.00
CA CYS A 689 31.67 -17.28 -24.46
C CYS A 689 31.62 -18.76 -24.03
N VAL A 690 32.49 -19.58 -24.62
CA VAL A 690 32.66 -21.01 -24.31
C VAL A 690 33.04 -21.28 -22.84
N VAL A 691 33.53 -20.27 -22.11
CA VAL A 691 34.01 -20.43 -20.73
C VAL A 691 32.97 -20.03 -19.68
N CYS A 692 32.35 -18.84 -19.79
CA CYS A 692 31.35 -18.41 -18.80
C CYS A 692 29.90 -18.58 -19.25
N MET A 693 29.63 -18.68 -20.56
CA MET A 693 28.27 -18.83 -21.14
C MET A 693 27.25 -17.74 -20.77
N GLU A 694 27.71 -16.63 -20.20
CA GLU A 694 26.89 -15.48 -19.79
C GLU A 694 27.07 -14.25 -20.69
N THR A 695 28.16 -14.19 -21.46
CA THR A 695 28.55 -12.99 -22.24
C THR A 695 29.01 -13.37 -23.65
N GLY A 696 28.90 -12.44 -24.59
CA GLY A 696 29.33 -12.65 -25.98
C GLY A 696 30.83 -12.94 -26.11
N SER A 697 31.18 -13.82 -27.03
CA SER A 697 32.54 -14.03 -27.51
C SER A 697 33.00 -12.81 -28.29
N GLN A 698 34.08 -12.20 -27.81
CA GLN A 698 34.61 -10.91 -28.26
C GLN A 698 36.10 -11.00 -28.58
N VAL A 699 36.69 -12.20 -28.57
CA VAL A 699 38.14 -12.39 -28.71
C VAL A 699 38.45 -13.46 -29.75
N ILE A 700 39.20 -13.06 -30.78
CA ILE A 700 39.82 -13.94 -31.77
C ILE A 700 41.15 -14.46 -31.19
N PHE A 701 41.37 -15.77 -31.22
CA PHE A 701 42.66 -16.37 -30.87
C PHE A 701 43.50 -16.68 -32.11
N LEU A 702 44.70 -16.12 -32.19
CA LEU A 702 45.69 -16.46 -33.22
C LEU A 702 46.65 -17.53 -32.70
N PRO A 703 47.13 -18.45 -33.57
CA PRO A 703 46.91 -18.51 -35.02
C PRO A 703 45.58 -19.18 -35.45
N CYS A 704 44.80 -19.74 -34.54
CA CYS A 704 43.67 -20.62 -34.89
C CYS A 704 42.40 -19.93 -35.42
N GLY A 705 42.28 -18.61 -35.35
CA GLY A 705 41.13 -17.84 -35.86
C GLY A 705 39.83 -17.93 -35.05
N HIS A 706 39.77 -18.76 -34.00
CA HIS A 706 38.53 -19.00 -33.26
C HIS A 706 38.06 -17.80 -32.41
N VAL A 707 36.75 -17.52 -32.49
CA VAL A 707 36.05 -16.49 -31.70
C VAL A 707 35.15 -17.16 -30.68
N CYS A 708 35.70 -17.44 -29.50
CA CYS A 708 35.10 -18.37 -28.52
C CYS A 708 35.20 -17.90 -27.06
N SER A 709 35.72 -16.70 -26.78
CA SER A 709 35.84 -16.19 -25.42
C SER A 709 35.41 -14.73 -25.32
N CYS A 710 34.75 -14.35 -24.22
CA CYS A 710 34.58 -12.96 -23.85
C CYS A 710 35.91 -12.36 -23.37
N GLN A 711 35.97 -11.05 -23.27
CA GLN A 711 37.20 -10.34 -22.88
C GLN A 711 37.74 -10.82 -21.52
N VAL A 712 36.87 -11.01 -20.52
CA VAL A 712 37.26 -11.43 -19.15
C VAL A 712 37.88 -12.83 -19.15
N CYS A 713 37.17 -13.83 -19.67
CA CYS A 713 37.64 -15.22 -19.67
C CYS A 713 38.87 -15.44 -20.54
N SER A 714 39.06 -14.65 -21.61
CA SER A 714 40.21 -14.79 -22.52
C SER A 714 41.58 -14.60 -21.87
N ASN A 715 41.64 -13.90 -20.73
CA ASN A 715 42.88 -13.53 -20.04
C ASN A 715 43.54 -14.72 -19.32
N ALA A 716 42.74 -15.68 -18.84
CA ALA A 716 43.23 -16.84 -18.09
C ALA A 716 43.67 -18.02 -18.99
N LEU A 717 43.28 -18.02 -20.26
CA LEU A 717 43.50 -19.14 -21.19
C LEU A 717 44.87 -19.05 -21.87
N GLN A 718 45.66 -20.12 -21.84
CA GLN A 718 46.90 -20.24 -22.65
C GLN A 718 46.66 -20.96 -23.99
N ASN A 719 45.69 -21.86 -24.04
CA ASN A 719 45.29 -22.62 -25.23
C ASN A 719 43.83 -22.27 -25.62
N CYS A 720 43.51 -22.34 -26.91
CA CYS A 720 42.15 -22.14 -27.40
C CYS A 720 41.23 -23.29 -26.91
N PRO A 721 40.07 -23.01 -26.29
CA PRO A 721 39.21 -24.05 -25.71
C PRO A 721 38.55 -24.95 -26.77
N LEU A 722 38.42 -24.48 -28.03
CA LEU A 722 37.87 -25.27 -29.14
C LEU A 722 38.91 -26.22 -29.77
N CYS A 723 40.07 -25.71 -30.17
CA CYS A 723 41.03 -26.47 -30.98
C CYS A 723 42.36 -26.79 -30.27
N ARG A 724 42.47 -26.45 -28.98
CA ARG A 724 43.66 -26.64 -28.12
C ARG A 724 44.98 -26.06 -28.65
N SER A 725 44.94 -25.27 -29.72
CA SER A 725 46.11 -24.55 -30.24
C SER A 725 46.55 -23.47 -29.25
N THR A 726 47.86 -23.34 -29.05
CA THR A 726 48.44 -22.32 -28.17
C THR A 726 48.11 -20.92 -28.67
N ILE A 727 47.63 -20.06 -27.78
CA ILE A 727 47.21 -18.69 -28.10
C ILE A 727 48.46 -17.81 -28.13
N SER A 728 48.93 -17.46 -29.33
CA SER A 728 50.07 -16.55 -29.50
C SER A 728 49.66 -15.08 -29.39
N GLN A 729 48.47 -14.73 -29.90
CA GLN A 729 47.91 -13.37 -29.83
C GLN A 729 46.38 -13.40 -29.66
N ARG A 730 45.84 -12.36 -29.02
CA ARG A 730 44.40 -12.15 -28.79
C ARG A 730 44.00 -10.85 -29.50
N VAL A 731 42.92 -10.89 -30.28
CA VAL A 731 42.38 -9.70 -30.97
C VAL A 731 40.95 -9.47 -30.50
N HIS A 732 40.65 -8.26 -30.00
CA HIS A 732 39.33 -7.91 -29.48
C HIS A 732 38.41 -7.39 -30.58
N LEU A 733 37.21 -7.94 -30.65
CA LEU A 733 36.10 -7.48 -31.48
C LEU A 733 35.30 -6.43 -30.70
N TYR A 734 35.40 -5.17 -31.13
CA TYR A 734 34.54 -4.10 -30.65
C TYR A 734 33.30 -4.03 -31.52
N TYR A 735 32.13 -4.29 -30.93
CA TYR A 735 30.84 -3.94 -31.52
C TYR A 735 30.52 -2.50 -31.11
N SER A 736 30.29 -1.63 -32.10
CA SER A 736 29.90 -0.22 -31.96
C SER A 736 28.39 -0.05 -31.98
#